data_AF-A0A522Z1S1-F1
#
_entry.id   AF-A0A522Z1S1-F1
#
_cell.length_a   1.000
_cell.length_b   1.000
_cell.length_c   1.000
_cell.angle_alpha   90.00
_cell.angle_beta   90.00
_cell.angle_gamma   90.00
#
_symmetry.space_group_name_H-M   'P 1'
#
loop_
_entity.id
_entity.type
_entity.pdbx_description
1 polymer ?
#
loop_
_entity_poly.entity_id
_entity_poly.type
_entity_poly.pdbx_seq_one_letter_code
_entity_poly.pdbx_strand_id
1 'polypeptide(L)'
;LAFTKFTLTGTAGNTKGVACGDYDGDGDQDAAVANDVTQSVVLLRNDGGLSFTQTTLAGTSGNNRDLKFIDYDSDGDLDLFVALSNSASVLRNDGDAGFTAVAPGGTVNNGLRVALADFDLDGDLDPVLVNNGGGYMVVYRSNGAGAFSTLPLMSSTAAYDASWGDYDGDGDPDALFGEVTGDDFLARNDGNGVFTRLNLTGSKANSNSAAWGDFDADGDLDVLLGKALTANAVLMKNVADTLNVAPSAPGGVATSFGDFPSSAALTVTWSAAAYDGALSTAGLSYSLVVASAPMALSGDSLRIVSPSSFVVTWNYALPPGGNAQKALYRVWPGDAVAKNGLRFRVDLGGVLGANFRSDATYYFRLQTLDAGLARSTWSSESSGYFLRSAPAASVTVGASFIVASYSTSGAAGYLLKASTASDLSGTLLTATAAAAAASVTLPGLVPGTTYYLRFGALWRGTTVWTTPSPSSTAPYLAAPLGCVSTFNVGPEYYTTIGAALAAVPASLSAETCVVVRDTGTYAEEVVVAGKTTNGFRLRIMADPALPSWPTIAPPANSTAAVQVRASSVSLEGLRIAPAFPLAWGIQVSSPSVFITSVLVQTTATLTSAGIGLNAFGTIDASTVSVSNTRGVWSSAPTESDNVVLRSSVTNASGALHALWFVGPRNAAVSSFIHNASGTAVSLGTLTRLEESTATTQGLILVSFASNVTSVSVTGSYLYSNTAVFGIAMSGSYHTVARTTVTLPGGGVFLTGVAHSTVSRVFASGNSQMLQITNGAAWNLIEGSTFVANGSFSAGVVINSSRNVMTASVFRSSNGMGLE
;
A
#
# COMPACT_ATOMS: atom_id res chain seq x y z
N LEU A 1 -20.94 27.69 44.81
CA LEU A 1 -19.92 28.02 43.79
C LEU A 1 -18.59 27.48 44.29
N ALA A 2 -18.10 26.39 43.71
CA ALA A 2 -16.81 25.80 44.07
C ALA A 2 -15.85 26.07 42.92
N PHE A 3 -14.92 27.00 43.11
CA PHE A 3 -13.82 27.23 42.19
C PHE A 3 -12.61 26.42 42.68
N THR A 4 -12.01 25.65 41.78
CA THR A 4 -10.73 24.98 42.03
C THR A 4 -9.61 25.85 41.46
N LYS A 5 -8.64 26.20 42.30
CA LYS A 5 -7.50 27.02 41.89
C LYS A 5 -6.46 26.16 41.15
N PHE A 6 -6.09 26.58 39.95
CA PHE A 6 -4.92 26.08 39.22
C PHE A 6 -3.88 27.21 39.13
N THR A 7 -2.59 26.87 39.32
CA THR A 7 -1.51 27.87 39.26
C THR A 7 -0.62 27.55 38.07
N LEU A 8 -0.56 28.47 37.11
CA LEU A 8 0.33 28.37 35.95
C LEU A 8 1.70 28.96 36.33
N THR A 9 2.76 28.15 36.24
CA THR A 9 4.13 28.56 36.61
C THR A 9 4.92 28.95 35.37
N GLY A 10 5.82 29.94 35.42
CA GLY A 10 6.70 30.28 34.29
C GLY A 10 6.30 31.52 33.49
N THR A 11 5.14 32.11 33.79
CA THR A 11 4.76 33.48 33.36
C THR A 11 5.43 34.57 34.23
N ALA A 12 6.69 34.33 34.63
CA ALA A 12 7.37 35.18 35.60
C ALA A 12 7.63 36.58 35.03
N GLY A 13 7.10 37.61 35.69
CA GLY A 13 7.22 39.00 35.23
C GLY A 13 6.11 39.90 35.78
N ASN A 14 6.12 41.16 35.34
CA ASN A 14 5.03 42.10 35.59
C ASN A 14 3.98 41.94 34.48
N THR A 15 3.07 40.98 34.68
CA THR A 15 1.99 40.65 33.75
C THR A 15 0.95 41.80 33.72
N LYS A 16 0.56 42.27 32.53
CA LYS A 16 -0.35 43.43 32.38
C LYS A 16 -1.63 43.15 31.61
N GLY A 17 -1.63 42.12 30.77
CA GLY A 17 -2.79 41.69 29.99
C GLY A 17 -2.77 40.19 29.77
N VAL A 18 -3.95 39.62 29.53
CA VAL A 18 -4.17 38.22 29.19
C VAL A 18 -5.24 38.15 28.09
N ALA A 19 -5.06 37.25 27.13
CA ALA A 19 -6.06 36.89 26.14
C ALA A 19 -6.20 35.37 26.12
N CYS A 20 -7.39 34.86 25.80
CA CYS A 20 -7.65 33.44 25.61
C CYS A 20 -8.20 33.18 24.21
N GLY A 21 -7.85 32.05 23.62
CA GLY A 21 -8.26 31.64 22.27
C GLY A 21 -7.63 30.28 21.94
N ASP A 22 -8.27 29.51 21.07
CA ASP A 22 -7.75 28.24 20.54
C ASP A 22 -6.89 28.57 19.31
N TYR A 23 -5.58 28.78 19.50
CA TYR A 23 -4.73 29.34 18.44
C TYR A 23 -4.15 28.28 17.49
N ASP A 24 -4.15 27.01 17.89
CA ASP A 24 -3.67 25.89 17.08
C ASP A 24 -4.77 24.94 16.59
N GLY A 25 -6.03 25.27 16.90
CA GLY A 25 -7.21 24.59 16.39
C GLY A 25 -7.42 23.20 17.00
N ASP A 26 -6.87 22.96 18.19
CA ASP A 26 -6.94 21.67 18.89
C ASP A 26 -8.16 21.53 19.83
N GLY A 27 -9.05 22.54 19.81
CA GLY A 27 -10.32 22.53 20.53
C GLY A 27 -10.21 22.85 22.01
N ASP A 28 -8.99 23.02 22.54
CA ASP A 28 -8.74 23.47 23.88
C ASP A 28 -8.48 25.00 23.90
N GLN A 29 -8.99 25.70 24.91
CA GLN A 29 -8.74 27.15 25.04
C GLN A 29 -7.32 27.39 25.55
N ASP A 30 -6.51 28.09 24.75
CA ASP A 30 -5.18 28.55 25.13
C ASP A 30 -5.22 29.94 25.76
N ALA A 31 -4.06 30.41 26.22
CA ALA A 31 -3.91 31.76 26.72
C ALA A 31 -2.59 32.41 26.29
N ALA A 32 -2.59 33.73 26.16
CA ALA A 32 -1.39 34.53 25.94
C ALA A 32 -1.30 35.62 27.00
N VAL A 33 -0.08 35.94 27.45
CA VAL A 33 0.17 36.88 28.56
C VAL A 33 1.19 37.94 28.16
N ALA A 34 0.85 39.21 28.34
CA ALA A 34 1.74 40.36 28.09
C ALA A 34 2.59 40.64 29.33
N ASN A 35 3.91 40.60 29.16
CA ASN A 35 4.87 40.98 30.18
C ASN A 35 5.56 42.31 29.87
N ASP A 36 5.36 43.27 30.76
CA ASP A 36 5.84 44.64 30.64
C ASP A 36 7.38 44.73 30.73
N VAL A 37 7.97 44.15 31.78
CA VAL A 37 9.40 44.31 32.10
C VAL A 37 10.30 43.39 31.28
N THR A 38 9.85 42.16 31.01
CA THR A 38 10.60 41.21 30.16
C THR A 38 10.39 41.47 28.67
N GLN A 39 9.51 42.42 28.32
CA GLN A 39 9.20 42.81 26.94
C GLN A 39 8.87 41.61 26.06
N SER A 40 8.15 40.65 26.63
CA SER A 40 7.78 39.41 25.97
C SER A 40 6.29 39.10 26.08
N VAL A 41 5.80 38.32 25.13
CA VAL A 41 4.49 37.67 25.22
C VAL A 41 4.74 36.20 25.53
N VAL A 42 4.05 35.65 26.54
CA VAL A 42 4.12 34.23 26.88
C VAL A 42 2.83 33.57 26.43
N LEU A 43 2.94 32.67 25.46
CA LEU A 43 1.87 31.80 24.99
C LEU A 43 1.81 30.55 25.87
N LEU A 44 0.60 30.13 26.21
CA LEU A 44 0.25 29.04 27.09
C LEU A 44 -0.71 28.12 26.33
N ARG A 45 -0.16 27.15 25.60
CA ARG A 45 -0.96 26.14 24.89
C ARG A 45 -1.53 25.14 25.89
N ASN A 46 -2.84 24.93 25.89
CA ASN A 46 -3.53 23.97 26.73
C ASN A 46 -3.57 22.60 26.03
N ASP A 47 -2.67 21.68 26.41
CA ASP A 47 -2.62 20.31 25.87
C ASP A 47 -3.75 19.38 26.43
N GLY A 48 -4.88 19.97 26.83
CA GLY A 48 -6.02 19.30 27.45
C GLY A 48 -5.91 19.10 28.96
N GLY A 49 -7.08 19.06 29.62
CA GLY A 49 -7.17 18.80 31.06
C GLY A 49 -6.53 19.86 31.95
N LEU A 50 -6.38 21.10 31.45
CA LEU A 50 -5.68 22.22 32.09
C LEU A 50 -4.16 21.99 32.23
N SER A 51 -3.57 21.21 31.32
CA SER A 51 -2.12 21.05 31.18
C SER A 51 -1.59 22.08 30.19
N PHE A 52 -0.65 22.94 30.59
CA PHE A 52 -0.18 24.03 29.74
C PHE A 52 1.29 23.89 29.34
N THR A 53 1.57 23.91 28.03
CA THR A 53 2.91 24.10 27.44
C THR A 53 3.16 25.59 27.20
N GLN A 54 4.36 26.07 27.52
CA GLN A 54 4.68 27.50 27.49
C GLN A 54 5.71 27.84 26.43
N THR A 55 5.45 28.92 25.70
CA THR A 55 6.34 29.44 24.67
C THR A 55 6.47 30.96 24.81
N THR A 56 7.70 31.47 24.92
CA THR A 56 7.94 32.92 24.87
C THR A 56 8.01 33.34 23.41
N LEU A 57 7.10 34.21 22.98
CA LEU A 57 7.08 34.77 21.63
C LEU A 57 8.08 35.93 21.51
N ALA A 58 8.80 35.96 20.40
CA ALA A 58 9.70 37.05 20.04
C ALA A 58 8.97 38.09 19.17
N GLY A 59 9.59 39.26 18.98
CA GLY A 59 9.11 40.25 18.01
C GLY A 59 8.28 41.41 18.59
N THR A 60 8.15 41.52 19.91
CA THR A 60 7.71 42.74 20.58
C THR A 60 8.92 43.54 21.05
N SER A 61 9.09 44.79 20.59
CA SER A 61 10.16 45.69 21.04
C SER A 61 9.57 46.82 21.90
N GLY A 62 9.37 46.54 23.19
CA GLY A 62 8.80 47.51 24.12
C GLY A 62 8.00 46.85 25.23
N ASN A 63 7.48 47.69 26.12
CA ASN A 63 6.72 47.27 27.27
C ASN A 63 5.33 46.76 26.83
N ASN A 64 5.08 45.45 26.94
CA ASN A 64 3.78 44.85 26.61
C ASN A 64 2.74 45.20 27.69
N ARG A 65 1.66 45.87 27.31
CA ARG A 65 0.65 46.42 28.24
C ARG A 65 -0.69 45.69 28.19
N ASP A 66 -1.08 45.24 27.01
CA ASP A 66 -2.29 44.48 26.76
C ASP A 66 -2.14 43.68 25.47
N LEU A 67 -2.99 42.68 25.28
CA LEU A 67 -3.07 41.90 24.04
C LEU A 67 -4.48 41.37 23.80
N LYS A 68 -4.79 41.06 22.54
CA LYS A 68 -6.01 40.37 22.12
C LYS A 68 -5.71 39.40 20.98
N PHE A 69 -6.38 38.26 20.97
CA PHE A 69 -6.40 37.39 19.80
C PHE A 69 -7.28 38.01 18.70
N ILE A 70 -6.82 37.98 17.46
CA ILE A 70 -7.47 38.53 16.28
C ILE A 70 -7.08 37.69 15.05
N ASP A 71 -7.98 37.52 14.07
CA ASP A 71 -7.60 37.01 12.75
C ASP A 71 -7.38 38.22 11.84
N TYR A 72 -6.14 38.68 11.76
CA TYR A 72 -5.78 39.98 11.19
C TYR A 72 -5.68 39.96 9.66
N ASP A 73 -5.41 38.80 9.05
CA ASP A 73 -5.27 38.66 7.61
C ASP A 73 -6.29 37.74 6.95
N SER A 74 -7.26 37.25 7.72
CA SER A 74 -8.41 36.47 7.24
C SER A 74 -8.05 35.09 6.72
N ASP A 75 -6.96 34.51 7.22
CA ASP A 75 -6.55 33.15 6.87
C ASP A 75 -7.20 32.08 7.77
N GLY A 76 -7.83 32.51 8.86
CA GLY A 76 -8.57 31.70 9.81
C GLY A 76 -7.74 31.21 11.00
N ASP A 77 -6.46 31.58 11.08
CA ASP A 77 -5.57 31.30 12.20
C ASP A 77 -5.57 32.49 13.17
N LEU A 78 -5.52 32.24 14.49
CA LEU A 78 -5.55 33.34 15.47
C LEU A 78 -4.16 33.98 15.63
N ASP A 79 -4.09 35.28 15.35
CA ASP A 79 -2.96 36.18 15.60
C ASP A 79 -3.09 36.90 16.93
N LEU A 80 -2.06 37.67 17.31
CA LEU A 80 -2.07 38.50 18.51
C LEU A 80 -1.81 39.97 18.20
N PHE A 81 -2.78 40.84 18.48
CA PHE A 81 -2.54 42.29 18.53
C PHE A 81 -2.02 42.67 19.91
N VAL A 82 -0.83 43.27 19.97
CA VAL A 82 -0.12 43.59 21.21
C VAL A 82 0.03 45.11 21.35
N ALA A 83 -0.52 45.65 22.43
CA ALA A 83 -0.34 47.04 22.82
C ALA A 83 1.02 47.23 23.50
N LEU A 84 1.86 48.09 22.93
CA LEU A 84 3.18 48.45 23.46
C LEU A 84 3.15 49.88 24.00
N SER A 85 4.12 50.22 24.86
CA SER A 85 4.19 51.58 25.41
C SER A 85 4.32 52.66 24.34
N ASN A 86 5.04 52.45 23.23
CA ASN A 86 5.25 53.50 22.22
C ASN A 86 4.82 53.11 20.80
N SER A 87 4.10 51.99 20.67
CA SER A 87 3.70 51.41 19.38
C SER A 87 2.65 50.31 19.60
N ALA A 88 2.30 49.59 18.55
CA ALA A 88 1.64 48.30 18.61
C ALA A 88 2.44 47.29 17.77
N SER A 89 2.19 45.99 17.98
CA SER A 89 2.72 44.91 17.15
C SER A 89 1.62 43.88 16.91
N VAL A 90 1.58 43.29 15.73
CA VAL A 90 0.79 42.09 15.44
C VAL A 90 1.76 40.93 15.41
N LEU A 91 1.53 39.90 16.20
CA LEU A 91 2.23 38.63 16.06
C LEU A 91 1.34 37.74 15.21
N ARG A 92 1.71 37.58 13.93
CA ARG A 92 0.97 36.81 12.94
C ARG A 92 1.26 35.31 13.01
N ASN A 93 0.24 34.47 12.95
CA ASN A 93 0.32 33.01 12.99
C ASN A 93 -0.15 32.41 11.66
N ASP A 94 0.75 31.80 10.88
CA ASP A 94 0.43 31.24 9.57
C ASP A 94 -0.02 29.74 9.65
N GLY A 95 -0.55 29.33 10.82
CA GLY A 95 -1.10 27.98 11.06
C GLY A 95 -0.08 26.88 11.38
N ASP A 96 1.20 27.21 11.55
CA ASP A 96 2.27 26.28 11.93
C ASP A 96 2.68 26.37 13.42
N ALA A 97 1.88 27.09 14.22
CA ALA A 97 2.15 27.46 15.61
C ALA A 97 3.41 28.35 15.80
N GLY A 98 3.91 28.94 14.71
CA GLY A 98 4.95 29.98 14.71
C GLY A 98 4.36 31.38 14.61
N PHE A 99 4.94 32.34 15.32
CA PHE A 99 4.51 33.74 15.30
C PHE A 99 5.55 34.65 14.66
N THR A 100 5.13 35.49 13.71
CA THR A 100 5.95 36.50 13.04
C THR A 100 5.46 37.91 13.36
N ALA A 101 6.35 38.79 13.84
CA ALA A 101 5.95 40.16 14.17
C ALA A 101 5.80 41.06 12.95
N VAL A 102 4.69 41.79 12.91
CA VAL A 102 4.29 42.76 11.89
C VAL A 102 3.94 44.07 12.59
N ALA A 103 4.43 45.19 12.06
CA ALA A 103 4.06 46.51 12.58
C ALA A 103 2.74 46.97 11.92
N PRO A 104 1.65 47.21 12.69
CA PRO A 104 0.36 47.64 12.14
C PRO A 104 0.33 49.11 11.66
N GLY A 105 1.46 49.83 11.76
CA GLY A 105 1.53 51.27 11.48
C GLY A 105 1.01 52.13 12.64
N GLY A 106 0.98 53.45 12.46
CA GLY A 106 0.56 54.39 13.52
C GLY A 106 1.62 54.63 14.60
N THR A 107 1.54 55.78 15.29
CA THR A 107 2.36 56.08 16.46
C THR A 107 1.43 56.32 17.64
N VAL A 108 1.67 55.61 18.74
CA VAL A 108 0.94 55.80 20.00
C VAL A 108 1.94 56.18 21.08
N ASN A 109 1.63 57.22 21.84
CA ASN A 109 2.44 57.65 22.97
C ASN A 109 1.85 57.10 24.28
N ASN A 110 2.52 56.14 24.90
CA ASN A 110 2.10 55.46 26.14
C ASN A 110 0.80 54.64 25.99
N GLY A 111 0.78 53.72 25.03
CA GLY A 111 -0.34 52.79 24.80
C GLY A 111 -0.60 51.90 26.02
N LEU A 112 -1.88 51.67 26.35
CA LEU A 112 -2.29 50.97 27.59
C LEU A 112 -3.21 49.77 27.39
N ARG A 113 -4.29 49.93 26.63
CA ARG A 113 -5.34 48.93 26.43
C ARG A 113 -5.75 48.89 24.96
N VAL A 114 -6.15 47.72 24.52
CA VAL A 114 -6.75 47.53 23.20
C VAL A 114 -8.17 47.01 23.35
N ALA A 115 -9.10 47.65 22.67
CA ALA A 115 -10.45 47.15 22.47
C ALA A 115 -10.66 46.84 20.99
N LEU A 116 -11.38 45.76 20.69
CA LEU A 116 -11.68 45.30 19.33
C LEU A 116 -13.19 45.40 19.10
N ALA A 117 -13.59 45.90 17.93
CA ALA A 117 -14.93 45.80 17.36
C ALA A 117 -14.82 45.84 15.84
N ASP A 118 -15.81 45.31 15.12
CA ASP A 118 -15.98 45.57 13.69
C ASP A 118 -16.83 46.84 13.57
N PHE A 119 -16.21 48.02 13.52
CA PHE A 119 -16.96 49.28 13.66
C PHE A 119 -17.59 49.73 12.34
N ASP A 120 -17.12 49.25 11.18
CA ASP A 120 -17.72 49.58 9.88
C ASP A 120 -18.47 48.42 9.22
N LEU A 121 -18.65 47.33 9.97
CA LEU A 121 -19.50 46.19 9.63
C LEU A 121 -19.03 45.48 8.34
N ASP A 122 -17.71 45.46 8.13
CA ASP A 122 -17.08 44.85 6.97
C ASP A 122 -16.65 43.38 7.22
N GLY A 123 -16.80 42.92 8.47
CA GLY A 123 -16.50 41.58 8.92
C GLY A 123 -15.09 41.39 9.47
N ASP A 124 -14.25 42.43 9.45
CA ASP A 124 -12.91 42.40 10.04
C ASP A 124 -12.89 43.14 11.40
N LEU A 125 -12.05 42.69 12.34
CA LEU A 125 -11.95 43.34 13.64
C LEU A 125 -11.01 44.55 13.58
N ASP A 126 -11.48 45.66 14.15
CA ASP A 126 -10.80 46.94 14.22
C ASP A 126 -10.28 47.25 15.64
N PRO A 127 -8.96 47.30 15.82
CA PRO A 127 -8.38 47.71 17.09
C PRO A 127 -8.51 49.22 17.36
N VAL A 128 -8.89 49.58 18.59
CA VAL A 128 -8.62 50.90 19.15
C VAL A 128 -7.60 50.79 20.29
N LEU A 129 -6.55 51.61 20.21
CA LEU A 129 -5.49 51.67 21.20
C LEU A 129 -5.57 52.99 21.98
N VAL A 130 -5.86 52.89 23.28
CA VAL A 130 -5.91 54.03 24.20
C VAL A 130 -4.55 54.32 24.82
N ASN A 131 -4.36 55.57 25.25
CA ASN A 131 -3.12 56.03 25.84
C ASN A 131 -3.33 57.00 27.01
N ASN A 132 -2.41 57.00 27.96
CA ASN A 132 -2.42 57.91 29.11
C ASN A 132 -1.36 59.02 29.07
N GLY A 133 -0.64 59.16 27.95
CA GLY A 133 0.33 60.26 27.77
C GLY A 133 -0.33 61.61 27.46
N GLY A 134 -1.65 61.62 27.22
CA GLY A 134 -2.38 62.73 26.64
C GLY A 134 -2.12 62.86 25.13
N GLY A 135 -3.13 63.30 24.38
CA GLY A 135 -3.03 63.47 22.93
C GLY A 135 -3.94 62.52 22.17
N TYR A 136 -3.44 61.95 21.09
CA TYR A 136 -4.23 61.28 20.07
C TYR A 136 -4.26 59.76 20.28
N MET A 137 -5.45 59.18 20.36
CA MET A 137 -5.64 57.71 20.31
C MET A 137 -5.66 57.24 18.86
N VAL A 138 -5.33 55.96 18.63
CA VAL A 138 -5.31 55.40 17.28
C VAL A 138 -6.42 54.36 17.16
N VAL A 139 -7.33 54.60 16.22
CA VAL A 139 -8.30 53.63 15.72
C VAL A 139 -7.73 53.05 14.42
N TYR A 140 -7.57 51.73 14.39
CA TYR A 140 -7.11 50.97 13.24
C TYR A 140 -8.32 50.41 12.52
N ARG A 141 -8.48 50.74 11.25
CA ARG A 141 -9.39 50.07 10.33
C ARG A 141 -8.65 48.91 9.66
N SER A 142 -9.13 47.68 9.84
CA SER A 142 -8.68 46.54 9.06
C SER A 142 -9.15 46.70 7.61
N ASN A 143 -8.33 46.36 6.63
CA ASN A 143 -8.73 46.42 5.21
C ASN A 143 -8.74 45.03 4.56
N GLY A 144 -8.79 43.99 5.39
CA GLY A 144 -8.51 42.60 5.01
C GLY A 144 -7.06 42.37 4.55
N ALA A 145 -6.70 41.09 4.40
CA ALA A 145 -5.41 40.64 3.87
C ALA A 145 -4.17 41.20 4.61
N GLY A 146 -4.31 41.45 5.91
CA GLY A 146 -3.20 41.73 6.79
C GLY A 146 -2.68 43.16 6.75
N ALA A 147 -3.56 44.15 6.55
CA ALA A 147 -3.20 45.55 6.52
C ALA A 147 -4.18 46.44 7.30
N PHE A 148 -3.65 47.31 8.16
CA PHE A 148 -4.43 48.34 8.85
C PHE A 148 -4.24 49.72 8.22
N SER A 149 -5.32 50.52 8.20
CA SER A 149 -5.28 51.95 7.99
C SER A 149 -5.66 52.67 9.29
N THR A 150 -5.15 53.88 9.51
CA THR A 150 -5.46 54.64 10.74
C THR A 150 -6.50 55.71 10.45
N LEU A 151 -7.56 55.77 11.25
CA LEU A 151 -8.56 56.84 11.19
C LEU A 151 -8.08 58.12 11.89
N PRO A 152 -8.71 59.29 11.61
CA PRO A 152 -8.37 60.55 12.25
C PRO A 152 -8.45 60.44 13.77
N LEU A 153 -7.42 60.95 14.41
CA LEU A 153 -7.16 60.76 15.82
C LEU A 153 -8.21 61.48 16.70
N MET A 154 -8.84 60.75 17.62
CA MET A 154 -9.68 61.36 18.65
C MET A 154 -8.80 61.91 19.78
N SER A 155 -8.95 63.20 20.09
CA SER A 155 -8.19 63.84 21.16
C SER A 155 -8.68 63.35 22.52
N SER A 156 -7.80 62.70 23.28
CA SER A 156 -8.00 62.26 24.66
C SER A 156 -7.11 63.07 25.59
N THR A 157 -7.57 63.29 26.82
CA THR A 157 -6.77 63.95 27.85
C THR A 157 -5.95 62.97 28.69
N ALA A 158 -6.34 61.69 28.72
CA ALA A 158 -5.58 60.49 29.08
C ALA A 158 -6.58 59.33 29.26
N ALA A 159 -6.80 58.53 28.22
CA ALA A 159 -7.72 57.39 28.26
C ALA A 159 -7.03 56.12 28.80
N TYR A 160 -7.67 55.49 29.79
CA TYR A 160 -7.16 54.28 30.44
C TYR A 160 -7.84 53.00 29.98
N ASP A 161 -9.07 53.11 29.48
CA ASP A 161 -9.83 51.99 28.95
C ASP A 161 -10.69 52.45 27.77
N ALA A 162 -11.03 51.50 26.89
CA ALA A 162 -12.00 51.68 25.82
C ALA A 162 -12.98 50.51 25.83
N SER A 163 -14.24 50.79 25.56
CA SER A 163 -15.25 49.75 25.42
C SER A 163 -16.21 50.08 24.27
N TRP A 164 -16.46 49.10 23.41
CA TRP A 164 -17.39 49.23 22.29
C TRP A 164 -18.79 48.81 22.70
N GLY A 165 -19.83 49.47 22.22
CA GLY A 165 -21.24 49.10 22.41
C GLY A 165 -22.14 50.03 21.60
N ASP A 166 -23.27 49.51 21.09
CA ASP A 166 -24.27 50.30 20.36
C ASP A 166 -25.20 51.00 21.36
N TYR A 167 -24.92 52.27 21.65
CA TYR A 167 -25.61 52.99 22.74
C TYR A 167 -26.97 53.57 22.33
N ASP A 168 -27.21 53.82 21.03
CA ASP A 168 -28.47 54.40 20.54
C ASP A 168 -29.31 53.45 19.66
N GLY A 169 -28.86 52.21 19.52
CA GLY A 169 -29.61 51.11 18.93
C GLY A 169 -29.68 51.20 17.40
N ASP A 170 -28.72 51.86 16.76
CA ASP A 170 -28.71 52.06 15.31
C ASP A 170 -27.91 50.96 14.55
N GLY A 171 -27.30 50.03 15.29
CA GLY A 171 -26.57 48.89 14.76
C GLY A 171 -25.10 49.16 14.48
N ASP A 172 -24.61 50.39 14.64
CA ASP A 172 -23.21 50.77 14.45
C ASP A 172 -22.47 50.81 15.81
N PRO A 173 -21.39 50.03 16.05
CA PRO A 173 -20.73 50.03 17.36
C PRO A 173 -20.08 51.37 17.72
N ASP A 174 -20.37 51.89 18.92
CA ASP A 174 -19.79 53.12 19.46
C ASP A 174 -18.68 52.86 20.47
N ALA A 175 -17.69 53.74 20.56
CA ALA A 175 -16.56 53.58 21.49
C ALA A 175 -16.66 54.51 22.70
N LEU A 176 -16.80 53.95 23.90
CA LEU A 176 -16.69 54.66 25.17
C LEU A 176 -15.23 54.68 25.64
N PHE A 177 -14.76 55.84 26.09
CA PHE A 177 -13.40 56.04 26.60
C PHE A 177 -13.41 56.54 28.04
N GLY A 178 -12.72 55.80 28.90
CA GLY A 178 -12.52 56.15 30.30
C GLY A 178 -11.35 57.11 30.49
N GLU A 179 -11.61 58.34 30.93
CA GLU A 179 -10.63 59.42 31.07
C GLU A 179 -10.12 59.57 32.51
N VAL A 180 -8.82 59.84 32.66
CA VAL A 180 -8.22 60.17 33.97
C VAL A 180 -8.44 61.62 34.37
N THR A 181 -8.62 62.52 33.41
CA THR A 181 -8.91 63.94 33.68
C THR A 181 -10.13 64.36 32.88
N GLY A 182 -11.05 65.09 33.51
CA GLY A 182 -12.28 65.51 32.84
C GLY A 182 -13.39 64.46 32.87
N ASP A 183 -14.41 64.67 32.06
CA ASP A 183 -15.50 63.72 31.86
C ASP A 183 -15.09 62.66 30.83
N ASP A 184 -15.59 61.44 31.03
CA ASP A 184 -15.50 60.37 30.04
C ASP A 184 -16.25 60.78 28.77
N PHE A 185 -15.97 60.14 27.65
CA PHE A 185 -16.67 60.45 26.40
C PHE A 185 -16.99 59.20 25.59
N LEU A 186 -18.08 59.29 24.85
CA LEU A 186 -18.50 58.36 23.85
C LEU A 186 -18.12 58.92 22.47
N ALA A 187 -17.56 58.09 21.62
CA ALA A 187 -17.40 58.34 20.21
C ALA A 187 -18.53 57.60 19.50
N ARG A 188 -19.62 58.32 19.23
CA ARG A 188 -20.75 57.78 18.49
C ARG A 188 -20.36 57.52 17.04
N ASN A 189 -20.62 56.34 16.54
CA ASN A 189 -20.35 55.95 15.16
C ASN A 189 -21.58 56.23 14.30
N ASP A 190 -21.54 57.26 13.46
CA ASP A 190 -22.63 57.59 12.53
C ASP A 190 -22.54 56.75 11.22
N GLY A 191 -21.91 55.58 11.29
CA GLY A 191 -21.64 54.64 10.19
C GLY A 191 -20.35 54.91 9.38
N ASN A 192 -19.77 53.84 8.80
CA ASN A 192 -18.55 53.84 7.96
C ASN A 192 -17.32 54.53 8.60
N GLY A 193 -17.21 54.51 9.94
CA GLY A 193 -16.07 55.09 10.68
C GLY A 193 -16.10 56.61 10.82
N VAL A 194 -17.29 57.21 10.76
CA VAL A 194 -17.49 58.64 11.06
C VAL A 194 -17.89 58.78 12.54
N PHE A 195 -16.94 59.22 13.37
CA PHE A 195 -17.17 59.33 14.80
C PHE A 195 -17.51 60.75 15.27
N THR A 196 -18.59 60.89 16.02
CA THR A 196 -19.02 62.11 16.72
C THR A 196 -18.75 61.98 18.23
N ARG A 197 -18.00 62.93 18.80
CA ARG A 197 -17.69 62.93 20.24
C ARG A 197 -18.87 63.46 21.07
N LEU A 198 -19.30 62.70 22.07
CA LEU A 198 -20.28 63.05 23.09
C LEU A 198 -19.66 62.92 24.49
N ASN A 199 -19.66 63.97 25.30
CA ASN A 199 -19.11 63.88 26.67
C ASN A 199 -20.16 63.31 27.64
N LEU A 200 -19.79 62.31 28.42
CA LEU A 200 -20.62 61.75 29.49
C LEU A 200 -20.59 62.69 30.71
N THR A 201 -21.43 63.71 30.66
CA THR A 201 -21.37 64.82 31.61
C THR A 201 -21.65 64.32 33.04
N GLY A 202 -20.74 64.62 33.96
CA GLY A 202 -20.89 64.21 35.36
C GLY A 202 -20.36 62.80 35.68
N SER A 203 -19.75 62.10 34.71
CA SER A 203 -19.03 60.86 34.97
C SER A 203 -17.81 61.08 35.87
N LYS A 204 -17.17 62.27 35.77
CA LYS A 204 -15.99 62.72 36.52
C LYS A 204 -14.72 61.87 36.27
N ALA A 205 -13.58 62.52 36.55
CA ALA A 205 -12.22 61.98 36.38
C ALA A 205 -11.95 60.63 37.09
N ASN A 206 -10.96 59.92 36.56
CA ASN A 206 -10.37 58.65 37.04
C ASN A 206 -11.14 57.37 36.68
N SER A 207 -11.76 57.30 35.50
CA SER A 207 -12.25 56.02 34.99
C SER A 207 -11.08 55.13 34.57
N ASN A 208 -11.00 53.94 35.16
CA ASN A 208 -9.96 52.95 34.83
C ASN A 208 -10.50 51.70 34.16
N SER A 209 -11.82 51.54 34.13
CA SER A 209 -12.49 50.50 33.36
C SER A 209 -13.92 50.92 33.04
N ALA A 210 -14.44 50.48 31.89
CA ALA A 210 -15.83 50.67 31.52
C ALA A 210 -16.44 49.37 30.98
N ALA A 211 -17.70 49.11 31.33
CA ALA A 211 -18.45 47.97 30.83
C ALA A 211 -19.88 48.40 30.47
N TRP A 212 -20.38 47.88 29.36
CA TRP A 212 -21.75 48.09 28.92
C TRP A 212 -22.66 46.96 29.41
N GLY A 213 -23.94 47.27 29.63
CA GLY A 213 -24.98 46.27 29.84
C GLY A 213 -26.32 46.91 30.10
N ASP A 214 -27.39 46.24 29.69
CA ASP A 214 -28.76 46.62 30.03
C ASP A 214 -29.05 46.17 31.47
N PHE A 215 -28.88 47.09 32.45
CA PHE A 215 -28.91 46.73 33.86
C PHE A 215 -30.35 46.63 34.41
N ASP A 216 -31.28 47.38 33.84
CA ASP A 216 -32.67 47.38 34.30
C ASP A 216 -33.67 46.75 33.32
N ALA A 217 -33.16 46.10 32.27
CA ALA A 217 -33.91 45.33 31.29
C ALA A 217 -34.90 46.20 30.48
N ASP A 218 -34.54 47.45 30.22
CA ASP A 218 -35.35 48.38 29.44
C ASP A 218 -34.99 48.39 27.94
N GLY A 219 -33.95 47.66 27.55
CA GLY A 219 -33.51 47.48 26.17
C GLY A 219 -32.38 48.42 25.76
N ASP A 220 -31.99 49.39 26.59
CA ASP A 220 -30.91 50.30 26.28
C ASP A 220 -29.61 49.88 27.00
N LEU A 221 -28.45 50.05 26.35
CA LEU A 221 -27.18 49.77 27.00
C LEU A 221 -26.82 50.85 28.04
N ASP A 222 -26.69 50.45 29.31
CA ASP A 222 -26.14 51.28 30.39
C ASP A 222 -24.61 51.13 30.50
N VAL A 223 -23.98 52.07 31.18
CA VAL A 223 -22.52 52.06 31.42
C VAL A 223 -22.19 51.92 32.89
N LEU A 224 -21.37 50.91 33.23
CA LEU A 224 -20.70 50.80 34.53
C LEU A 224 -19.24 51.23 34.42
N LEU A 225 -18.87 52.25 35.19
CA LEU A 225 -17.51 52.80 35.25
C LEU A 225 -16.82 52.41 36.55
N GLY A 226 -15.66 51.75 36.44
CA GLY A 226 -14.72 51.58 37.55
C GLY A 226 -13.90 52.84 37.75
N LYS A 227 -13.85 53.37 38.98
CA LYS A 227 -13.08 54.58 39.30
C LYS A 227 -11.81 54.24 40.09
N ALA A 228 -10.66 54.63 39.56
CA ALA A 228 -9.40 54.58 40.30
C ALA A 228 -9.40 55.68 41.37
N LEU A 229 -8.92 55.38 42.57
CA LEU A 229 -8.72 56.32 43.70
C LEU A 229 -9.96 56.71 44.51
N THR A 230 -11.17 56.57 43.97
CA THR A 230 -12.41 56.61 44.76
C THR A 230 -12.94 55.18 44.80
N ALA A 231 -13.11 54.55 45.96
CA ALA A 231 -13.49 53.13 46.08
C ALA A 231 -14.93 52.78 45.58
N ASN A 232 -15.42 53.48 44.56
CA ASN A 232 -16.78 53.43 44.04
C ASN A 232 -16.77 53.05 42.55
N ALA A 233 -17.79 52.31 42.12
CA ALA A 233 -18.18 52.24 40.71
C ALA A 233 -19.31 53.25 40.47
N VAL A 234 -19.43 53.75 39.24
CA VAL A 234 -20.51 54.65 38.81
C VAL A 234 -21.31 53.95 37.73
N LEU A 235 -22.60 53.69 37.99
CA LEU A 235 -23.54 53.25 36.97
C LEU A 235 -24.19 54.49 36.36
N MET A 236 -24.11 54.61 35.03
CA MET A 236 -24.77 55.64 34.24
C MET A 236 -25.86 54.96 33.42
N LYS A 237 -27.12 55.26 33.78
CA LYS A 237 -28.28 54.76 33.06
C LYS A 237 -28.45 55.50 31.73
N ASN A 238 -28.64 54.75 30.65
CA ASN A 238 -29.09 55.30 29.38
C ASN A 238 -30.61 55.50 29.40
N VAL A 239 -31.06 56.60 28.82
CA VAL A 239 -32.48 56.98 28.80
C VAL A 239 -32.89 57.40 27.39
N ALA A 240 -32.28 56.76 26.38
CA ALA A 240 -32.56 57.02 24.98
C ALA A 240 -34.02 56.67 24.66
N ASP A 241 -34.57 57.29 23.60
CA ASP A 241 -35.95 57.05 23.17
C ASP A 241 -36.05 55.94 22.09
N THR A 242 -34.91 55.37 21.67
CA THR A 242 -34.81 54.32 20.64
C THR A 242 -34.57 52.96 21.27
N LEU A 243 -35.66 52.20 21.44
CA LEU A 243 -35.62 50.84 21.96
C LEU A 243 -34.81 49.91 21.04
N ASN A 244 -33.75 49.28 21.57
CA ASN A 244 -33.09 48.18 20.87
C ASN A 244 -34.03 46.95 20.79
N VAL A 245 -34.49 46.61 19.59
CA VAL A 245 -35.39 45.48 19.38
C VAL A 245 -34.59 44.22 19.06
N ALA A 246 -34.77 43.19 19.88
CA ALA A 246 -34.08 41.92 19.69
C ALA A 246 -34.26 41.34 18.27
N PRO A 247 -33.20 40.76 17.67
CA PRO A 247 -33.24 40.20 16.33
C PRO A 247 -34.13 38.94 16.26
N SER A 248 -34.45 38.49 15.05
CA SER A 248 -35.15 37.20 14.87
C SER A 248 -34.22 35.99 15.09
N ALA A 249 -34.79 34.84 15.49
CA ALA A 249 -34.04 33.60 15.67
C ALA A 249 -33.49 33.06 14.34
N PRO A 250 -32.30 32.41 14.32
CA PRO A 250 -31.75 31.78 13.12
C PRO A 250 -32.70 30.74 12.50
N GLY A 251 -32.93 30.84 11.19
CA GLY A 251 -33.73 29.91 10.40
C GLY A 251 -32.90 28.83 9.70
N GLY A 252 -33.53 27.70 9.37
CA GLY A 252 -32.93 26.71 8.46
C GLY A 252 -31.63 26.06 8.94
N VAL A 253 -31.48 25.85 10.25
CA VAL A 253 -30.26 25.27 10.85
C VAL A 253 -30.02 23.86 10.29
N ALA A 254 -28.97 23.71 9.49
CA ALA A 254 -28.54 22.45 8.92
C ALA A 254 -27.10 22.14 9.32
N THR A 255 -26.81 20.86 9.51
CA THR A 255 -25.46 20.37 9.86
C THR A 255 -24.97 19.40 8.80
N SER A 256 -23.68 19.50 8.47
CA SER A 256 -22.99 18.52 7.65
C SER A 256 -21.63 18.20 8.25
N PHE A 257 -21.28 16.92 8.32
CA PHE A 257 -19.99 16.46 8.82
C PHE A 257 -19.11 16.05 7.64
N GLY A 258 -17.88 16.53 7.61
CA GLY A 258 -16.87 16.16 6.61
C GLY A 258 -15.75 15.34 7.23
N ASP A 259 -15.40 14.22 6.58
CA ASP A 259 -14.20 13.44 6.93
C ASP A 259 -12.98 14.07 6.25
N PHE A 260 -12.03 14.58 7.04
CA PHE A 260 -10.69 14.94 6.57
C PHE A 260 -9.66 13.93 7.07
N PRO A 261 -8.52 13.77 6.38
CA PRO A 261 -7.51 12.74 6.69
C PRO A 261 -6.91 12.82 8.12
N SER A 262 -7.11 13.92 8.83
CA SER A 262 -6.53 14.18 10.17
C SER A 262 -7.48 14.84 11.18
N SER A 263 -8.68 15.31 10.80
CA SER A 263 -9.68 15.86 11.73
C SER A 263 -11.11 15.65 11.21
N ALA A 264 -12.07 15.60 12.12
CA ALA A 264 -13.50 15.62 11.78
C ALA A 264 -13.99 17.07 11.91
N ALA A 265 -14.57 17.62 10.84
CA ALA A 265 -15.12 18.98 10.87
C ALA A 265 -16.65 18.94 10.91
N LEU A 266 -17.25 19.64 11.88
CA LEU A 266 -18.68 19.89 11.91
C LEU A 266 -18.94 21.21 11.19
N THR A 267 -19.70 21.17 10.09
CA THR A 267 -20.20 22.39 9.46
C THR A 267 -21.63 22.65 9.90
N VAL A 268 -21.90 23.82 10.47
CA VAL A 268 -23.25 24.30 10.80
C VAL A 268 -23.59 25.44 9.85
N THR A 269 -24.78 25.39 9.27
CA THR A 269 -25.29 26.40 8.34
C THR A 269 -26.67 26.88 8.76
N TRP A 270 -26.95 28.16 8.55
CA TRP A 270 -28.26 28.74 8.78
C TRP A 270 -28.52 29.91 7.82
N SER A 271 -29.80 30.24 7.63
CA SER A 271 -30.18 31.47 6.95
C SER A 271 -29.97 32.65 7.89
N ALA A 272 -29.42 33.76 7.38
CA ALA A 272 -29.29 35.01 8.13
C ALA A 272 -30.62 35.38 8.81
N ALA A 273 -30.54 35.81 10.07
CA ALA A 273 -31.71 36.32 10.78
C ALA A 273 -32.22 37.59 10.09
N ALA A 274 -33.53 37.75 9.99
CA ALA A 274 -34.12 38.99 9.53
C ALA A 274 -34.09 40.02 10.67
N TYR A 275 -33.61 41.23 10.37
CA TYR A 275 -33.77 42.40 11.23
C TYR A 275 -35.11 43.08 10.89
N ASP A 276 -35.87 43.38 11.93
CA ASP A 276 -37.13 44.13 11.87
C ASP A 276 -36.78 45.61 12.03
N GLY A 277 -36.67 46.32 10.89
CA GLY A 277 -36.62 47.79 10.89
C GLY A 277 -35.24 48.44 11.04
N ALA A 278 -34.51 48.47 9.92
CA ALA A 278 -33.35 49.35 9.60
C ALA A 278 -31.97 49.02 10.21
N LEU A 279 -30.98 49.05 9.30
CA LEU A 279 -29.53 48.97 9.45
C LEU A 279 -28.91 47.56 9.64
N SER A 280 -28.20 47.15 8.58
CA SER A 280 -27.16 46.12 8.48
C SER A 280 -27.33 44.76 9.20
N THR A 281 -27.56 43.68 8.43
CA THR A 281 -27.38 42.30 8.91
C THR A 281 -25.91 41.92 9.20
N ALA A 282 -24.95 42.83 8.97
CA ALA A 282 -23.53 42.53 9.08
C ALA A 282 -22.98 42.61 10.52
N GLY A 283 -23.71 43.18 11.48
CA GLY A 283 -23.27 43.28 12.89
C GLY A 283 -23.73 42.17 13.84
N LEU A 284 -24.31 41.07 13.35
CA LEU A 284 -24.93 40.04 14.21
C LEU A 284 -23.93 38.99 14.73
N SER A 285 -24.04 38.68 16.02
CA SER A 285 -23.33 37.60 16.71
C SER A 285 -24.26 36.41 17.02
N TYR A 286 -23.71 35.21 17.24
CA TYR A 286 -24.51 33.98 17.33
C TYR A 286 -24.07 33.04 18.45
N SER A 287 -24.97 32.58 19.33
CA SER A 287 -24.69 31.49 20.28
C SER A 287 -25.10 30.13 19.70
N LEU A 288 -24.30 29.06 19.93
CA LEU A 288 -24.56 27.68 19.47
C LEU A 288 -24.58 26.72 20.65
N VAL A 289 -25.57 25.83 20.73
CA VAL A 289 -25.57 24.78 21.76
C VAL A 289 -25.60 23.42 21.10
N VAL A 290 -24.74 22.53 21.61
CA VAL A 290 -24.59 21.16 21.14
C VAL A 290 -24.83 20.19 22.29
N ALA A 291 -25.65 19.16 22.05
CA ALA A 291 -25.97 18.14 23.04
C ALA A 291 -25.97 16.73 22.44
N SER A 292 -25.62 15.73 23.25
CA SER A 292 -25.71 14.30 22.90
C SER A 292 -27.11 13.69 23.11
N ALA A 293 -28.07 14.50 23.54
CA ALA A 293 -29.47 14.14 23.76
C ALA A 293 -30.37 15.35 23.42
N PRO A 294 -31.65 15.12 23.08
CA PRO A 294 -32.60 16.20 22.77
C PRO A 294 -32.64 17.26 23.87
N MET A 295 -32.70 18.54 23.49
CA MET A 295 -32.69 19.67 24.40
C MET A 295 -34.11 20.22 24.61
N ALA A 296 -34.51 20.32 25.88
CA ALA A 296 -35.69 21.07 26.28
C ALA A 296 -35.31 22.51 26.67
N LEU A 297 -36.13 23.46 26.23
CA LEU A 297 -36.10 24.84 26.73
C LEU A 297 -36.82 24.89 28.09
N SER A 298 -36.26 25.60 29.06
CA SER A 298 -36.90 25.84 30.36
C SER A 298 -37.10 27.33 30.62
N GLY A 299 -38.25 27.69 31.23
CA GLY A 299 -38.61 29.08 31.53
C GLY A 299 -38.81 29.95 30.29
N ASP A 300 -38.47 31.24 30.39
CA ASP A 300 -38.60 32.29 29.37
C ASP A 300 -37.65 32.10 28.16
N SER A 301 -37.40 30.87 27.73
CA SER A 301 -36.48 30.50 26.64
C SER A 301 -35.00 30.76 26.91
N LEU A 302 -34.58 31.07 28.13
CA LEU A 302 -33.18 31.47 28.42
C LEU A 302 -32.23 30.32 28.79
N ARG A 303 -32.75 29.12 29.09
CA ARG A 303 -31.91 28.00 29.58
C ARG A 303 -32.18 26.68 28.87
N ILE A 304 -31.10 26.02 28.46
CA ILE A 304 -31.07 24.67 27.89
C ILE A 304 -30.73 23.66 28.99
N VAL A 305 -31.53 22.59 29.11
CA VAL A 305 -31.47 21.63 30.24
C VAL A 305 -31.14 20.21 29.75
N SER A 306 -30.01 20.02 29.07
CA SER A 306 -29.55 18.68 28.70
C SER A 306 -28.48 18.15 29.67
N PRO A 307 -28.48 16.86 30.04
CA PRO A 307 -27.51 16.27 30.98
C PRO A 307 -26.04 16.34 30.51
N SER A 308 -25.83 16.60 29.22
CA SER A 308 -24.52 16.67 28.57
C SER A 308 -24.51 17.68 27.43
N SER A 309 -25.22 18.81 27.61
CA SER A 309 -25.01 19.98 26.76
C SER A 309 -23.80 20.73 27.25
N PHE A 310 -22.92 21.08 26.32
CA PHE A 310 -22.06 22.23 26.52
C PHE A 310 -22.59 23.34 25.62
N VAL A 311 -22.74 24.49 26.23
CA VAL A 311 -23.14 25.69 25.53
C VAL A 311 -21.86 26.24 24.93
N VAL A 312 -21.66 26.06 23.63
CA VAL A 312 -20.75 26.92 22.87
C VAL A 312 -21.49 28.21 22.62
N THR A 313 -21.80 28.89 23.72
CA THR A 313 -22.03 30.31 23.58
C THR A 313 -20.74 30.83 23.00
N TRP A 314 -20.79 31.23 21.73
CA TRP A 314 -20.15 32.46 21.33
C TRP A 314 -20.88 33.60 22.05
N ASN A 315 -20.83 33.54 23.38
CA ASN A 315 -20.94 34.70 24.22
C ASN A 315 -19.61 35.35 23.90
N TYR A 316 -19.65 36.25 22.94
CA TYR A 316 -19.09 37.57 23.15
C TYR A 316 -19.59 38.05 24.52
N ALA A 317 -19.04 37.52 25.61
CA ALA A 317 -18.97 38.24 26.84
C ALA A 317 -17.74 39.11 26.61
N LEU A 318 -17.85 40.39 26.29
CA LEU A 318 -18.94 41.36 26.51
C LEU A 318 -18.73 42.49 25.46
N PRO A 319 -19.52 43.57 25.44
CA PRO A 319 -18.98 44.84 24.96
C PRO A 319 -18.02 45.25 26.08
N PRO A 320 -16.73 44.86 26.09
CA PRO A 320 -15.77 44.86 24.99
C PRO A 320 -14.85 43.63 24.84
N GLY A 321 -14.35 43.43 23.61
CA GLY A 321 -12.95 43.07 23.39
C GLY A 321 -12.62 41.62 23.05
N GLY A 322 -12.98 41.20 21.83
CA GLY A 322 -12.31 40.14 21.08
C GLY A 322 -13.10 38.84 20.98
N ASN A 323 -13.80 38.65 19.86
CA ASN A 323 -13.92 37.34 19.23
C ASN A 323 -14.17 37.49 17.73
N ALA A 324 -13.61 36.55 17.01
CA ALA A 324 -13.43 36.57 15.57
C ALA A 324 -14.75 36.55 14.80
N GLN A 325 -15.01 37.62 14.04
CA GLN A 325 -15.98 37.58 12.94
C GLN A 325 -15.46 36.84 11.69
N LYS A 326 -14.30 36.17 11.76
CA LYS A 326 -13.77 35.37 10.65
C LYS A 326 -13.13 34.04 11.01
N ALA A 327 -13.20 33.60 12.28
CA ALA A 327 -12.73 32.27 12.63
C ALA A 327 -13.51 31.24 11.80
N LEU A 328 -12.77 30.59 10.89
CA LEU A 328 -13.12 29.41 10.11
C LEU A 328 -13.64 29.65 8.68
N TYR A 329 -13.32 30.77 8.02
CA TYR A 329 -13.44 30.86 6.55
C TYR A 329 -12.16 30.42 5.83
N ARG A 330 -11.83 29.12 5.83
CA ARG A 330 -10.91 28.60 4.80
C ARG A 330 -11.68 28.37 3.50
N VAL A 331 -11.71 29.35 2.59
CA VAL A 331 -12.02 29.05 1.18
C VAL A 331 -10.87 28.30 0.58
N TRP A 332 -11.09 27.00 0.37
CA TRP A 332 -10.27 26.26 -0.56
C TRP A 332 -10.57 26.75 -1.99
N PRO A 333 -9.55 26.87 -2.85
CA PRO A 333 -9.75 27.31 -4.23
C PRO A 333 -10.68 26.31 -4.96
N GLY A 334 -11.94 26.69 -5.19
CA GLY A 334 -12.91 25.86 -5.92
C GLY A 334 -14.38 26.15 -5.66
N ASP A 335 -14.75 26.69 -4.49
CA ASP A 335 -16.16 26.85 -4.11
C ASP A 335 -16.71 28.24 -4.46
N ALA A 336 -17.07 28.41 -5.73
CA ALA A 336 -17.83 29.55 -6.21
C ALA A 336 -19.33 29.40 -5.88
N VAL A 337 -19.74 29.66 -4.64
CA VAL A 337 -21.17 29.87 -4.33
C VAL A 337 -21.36 31.11 -3.46
N ALA A 338 -21.59 32.23 -4.14
CA ALA A 338 -22.38 33.32 -3.58
C ALA A 338 -23.83 32.85 -3.39
N LYS A 339 -24.40 32.97 -2.18
CA LYS A 339 -25.80 33.35 -1.84
C LYS A 339 -26.21 32.94 -0.41
N ASN A 340 -26.51 33.94 0.42
CA ASN A 340 -27.55 33.98 1.48
C ASN A 340 -27.57 32.88 2.58
N GLY A 341 -26.43 32.40 3.04
CA GLY A 341 -26.35 31.54 4.22
C GLY A 341 -25.02 31.72 4.94
N LEU A 342 -25.05 31.79 6.26
CA LEU A 342 -23.85 31.79 7.08
C LEU A 342 -23.43 30.33 7.30
N ARG A 343 -22.15 30.02 7.05
CA ARG A 343 -21.57 28.67 7.11
C ARG A 343 -20.36 28.70 8.04
N PHE A 344 -20.43 27.93 9.12
CA PHE A 344 -19.35 27.82 10.10
C PHE A 344 -18.79 26.42 10.07
N ARG A 345 -17.48 26.29 9.89
CA ARG A 345 -16.76 25.02 10.01
C ARG A 345 -16.14 24.97 11.39
N VAL A 346 -16.71 24.23 12.32
CA VAL A 346 -16.01 23.90 13.58
C VAL A 346 -14.99 22.82 13.25
N ASP A 347 -13.70 23.18 13.17
CA ASP A 347 -12.63 22.19 13.20
C ASP A 347 -12.56 21.67 14.63
N LEU A 348 -12.93 20.41 14.82
CA LEU A 348 -12.94 19.77 16.14
C LEU A 348 -11.59 19.09 16.37
N GLY A 349 -10.48 19.74 15.98
CA GLY A 349 -9.15 19.27 16.33
C GLY A 349 -9.13 18.90 17.80
N GLY A 350 -8.51 17.77 18.15
CA GLY A 350 -8.44 17.28 19.53
C GLY A 350 -9.72 16.72 20.19
N VAL A 351 -10.95 17.09 19.80
CA VAL A 351 -12.18 16.68 20.55
C VAL A 351 -12.54 15.19 20.38
N LEU A 352 -11.79 14.42 19.58
CA LEU A 352 -11.84 12.96 19.60
C LEU A 352 -11.37 12.36 20.94
N GLY A 353 -10.79 13.15 21.84
CA GLY A 353 -10.31 12.72 23.15
C GLY A 353 -11.36 12.62 24.26
N ALA A 354 -12.44 13.43 24.28
CA ALA A 354 -13.27 13.54 25.48
C ALA A 354 -14.81 13.63 25.33
N ASN A 355 -15.37 14.29 24.30
CA ASN A 355 -16.80 14.68 24.37
C ASN A 355 -17.71 14.26 23.20
N PHE A 356 -17.19 14.00 22.00
CA PHE A 356 -18.00 13.47 20.88
C PHE A 356 -17.75 11.98 20.65
N ARG A 357 -18.80 11.17 20.77
CA ARG A 357 -18.81 9.74 20.43
C ARG A 357 -19.07 9.60 18.94
N SER A 358 -18.18 8.90 18.23
CA SER A 358 -18.51 8.36 16.90
C SER A 358 -19.73 7.43 16.99
N ASP A 359 -20.57 7.41 15.96
CA ASP A 359 -21.81 6.62 15.92
C ASP A 359 -22.92 7.15 16.85
N ALA A 360 -22.99 8.47 17.04
CA ALA A 360 -23.99 9.14 17.88
C ALA A 360 -24.73 10.26 17.12
N THR A 361 -25.93 10.58 17.59
CA THR A 361 -26.71 11.73 17.11
C THR A 361 -26.48 12.91 18.04
N TYR A 362 -26.22 14.07 17.45
CA TYR A 362 -26.06 15.34 18.15
C TYR A 362 -27.21 16.28 17.82
N TYR A 363 -27.59 17.09 18.79
CA TYR A 363 -28.69 18.05 18.72
C TYR A 363 -28.14 19.47 18.84
N PHE A 364 -28.72 20.40 18.07
CA PHE A 364 -28.21 21.75 17.84
C PHE A 364 -29.30 22.80 17.96
N ARG A 365 -28.98 23.94 18.60
CA ARG A 365 -29.82 25.16 18.63
C ARG A 365 -28.92 26.40 18.51
N LEU A 366 -29.41 27.45 17.85
CA LEU A 366 -28.72 28.73 17.71
C LEU A 366 -29.57 29.91 18.19
N GLN A 367 -28.92 30.99 18.64
CA GLN A 367 -29.54 32.26 19.05
C GLN A 367 -28.72 33.41 18.47
N THR A 368 -29.37 34.47 18.02
CA THR A 368 -28.75 35.72 17.52
C THR A 368 -28.64 36.78 18.61
N LEU A 369 -27.61 37.61 18.50
CA LEU A 369 -27.31 38.76 19.36
C LEU A 369 -26.91 39.96 18.46
N ASP A 370 -27.32 41.17 18.81
CA ASP A 370 -26.88 42.41 18.15
C ASP A 370 -25.81 43.17 18.97
N ALA A 371 -25.35 44.30 18.42
CA ALA A 371 -24.36 45.19 19.04
C ALA A 371 -24.86 45.87 20.32
N GLY A 372 -26.18 46.00 20.48
CA GLY A 372 -26.84 46.47 21.70
C GLY A 372 -27.15 45.36 22.72
N LEU A 373 -26.55 44.17 22.55
CA LEU A 373 -26.70 42.97 23.38
C LEU A 373 -28.11 42.33 23.46
N ALA A 374 -29.07 42.78 22.65
CA ALA A 374 -30.39 42.16 22.65
C ALA A 374 -30.33 40.78 21.98
N ARG A 375 -31.07 39.81 22.56
CA ARG A 375 -30.99 38.39 22.18
C ARG A 375 -32.32 37.91 21.60
N SER A 376 -32.26 37.16 20.50
CA SER A 376 -33.44 36.50 19.95
C SER A 376 -33.90 35.30 20.78
N THR A 377 -35.00 34.66 20.38
CA THR A 377 -35.34 33.31 20.86
C THR A 377 -34.40 32.25 20.25
N TRP A 378 -34.27 31.08 20.88
CA TRP A 378 -33.52 29.98 20.27
C TRP A 378 -34.23 29.43 19.02
N SER A 379 -33.44 29.04 18.03
CA SER A 379 -33.90 28.33 16.84
C SER A 379 -34.63 27.03 17.20
N SER A 380 -35.38 26.51 16.23
CA SER A 380 -35.82 25.11 16.26
C SER A 380 -34.62 24.18 16.42
N GLU A 381 -34.82 23.08 17.16
CA GLU A 381 -33.78 22.06 17.32
C GLU A 381 -33.52 21.36 15.98
N SER A 382 -32.24 21.25 15.63
CA SER A 382 -31.74 20.46 14.51
C SER A 382 -30.92 19.29 15.04
N SER A 383 -30.79 18.22 14.26
CA SER A 383 -29.99 17.05 14.67
C SER A 383 -29.16 16.50 13.51
N GLY A 384 -27.98 15.97 13.82
CA GLY A 384 -27.07 15.37 12.86
C GLY A 384 -26.40 14.10 13.38
N TYR A 385 -26.18 13.12 12.49
CA TYR A 385 -25.55 11.84 12.82
C TYR A 385 -24.07 11.85 12.48
N PHE A 386 -23.22 11.48 13.44
CA PHE A 386 -21.77 11.43 13.26
C PHE A 386 -21.30 10.01 12.91
N LEU A 387 -20.92 9.79 11.64
CA LEU A 387 -20.41 8.52 11.15
C LEU A 387 -18.97 8.29 11.62
N ARG A 388 -18.59 7.04 11.89
CA ARG A 388 -17.20 6.68 12.20
C ARG A 388 -16.39 6.56 10.91
N SER A 389 -15.18 7.11 10.90
CA SER A 389 -14.26 6.97 9.77
C SER A 389 -13.99 5.49 9.44
N ALA A 390 -13.73 5.20 8.16
CA ALA A 390 -13.31 3.86 7.77
C ALA A 390 -11.97 3.53 8.44
N PRO A 391 -11.82 2.38 9.12
CA PRO A 391 -10.58 2.02 9.77
C PRO A 391 -9.46 1.94 8.73
N ALA A 392 -8.25 2.35 9.14
CA ALA A 392 -7.07 2.20 8.30
C ALA A 392 -6.91 0.72 7.93
N ALA A 393 -6.87 0.44 6.63
CA ALA A 393 -6.68 -0.90 6.12
C ALA A 393 -5.21 -1.10 5.74
N SER A 394 -4.60 -2.18 6.21
CA SER A 394 -3.34 -2.66 5.66
C SER A 394 -3.63 -3.44 4.38
N VAL A 395 -2.84 -3.17 3.34
CA VAL A 395 -3.04 -3.77 2.02
C VAL A 395 -1.92 -4.78 1.76
N THR A 396 -2.31 -6.03 1.52
CA THR A 396 -1.42 -7.07 1.02
C THR A 396 -1.75 -7.31 -0.44
N VAL A 397 -0.73 -7.28 -1.30
CA VAL A 397 -0.90 -7.42 -2.75
C VAL A 397 -0.33 -8.74 -3.24
N GLY A 398 -1.19 -9.58 -3.82
CA GLY A 398 -0.82 -10.79 -4.53
C GLY A 398 -0.70 -10.57 -6.05
N ALA A 399 -0.46 -11.64 -6.80
CA ALA A 399 -0.28 -11.53 -8.25
C ALA A 399 -1.59 -11.26 -9.00
N SER A 400 -2.71 -11.79 -8.51
CA SER A 400 -4.04 -11.64 -9.12
C SER A 400 -5.13 -11.23 -8.13
N PHE A 401 -4.74 -10.87 -6.90
CA PHE A 401 -5.68 -10.45 -5.86
C PHE A 401 -5.04 -9.39 -4.95
N ILE A 402 -5.91 -8.64 -4.25
CA ILE A 402 -5.52 -7.71 -3.20
C ILE A 402 -6.35 -8.03 -1.96
N VAL A 403 -5.70 -8.07 -0.79
CA VAL A 403 -6.38 -8.22 0.51
C VAL A 403 -6.23 -6.92 1.28
N ALA A 404 -7.35 -6.31 1.64
CA ALA A 404 -7.38 -5.22 2.60
C ALA A 404 -7.76 -5.78 3.97
N SER A 405 -6.86 -5.73 4.94
CA SER A 405 -7.09 -6.16 6.33
C SER A 405 -7.30 -4.95 7.22
N TYR A 406 -8.22 -5.02 8.18
CA TYR A 406 -8.64 -3.87 9.00
C TYR A 406 -9.12 -4.32 10.38
N SER A 407 -9.13 -3.39 11.34
CA SER A 407 -9.75 -3.63 12.64
C SER A 407 -11.27 -3.49 12.52
N THR A 408 -12.01 -4.43 13.13
CA THR A 408 -13.47 -4.35 13.13
C THR A 408 -13.92 -3.15 13.97
N SER A 409 -14.73 -2.29 13.37
CA SER A 409 -15.09 -0.99 13.95
C SER A 409 -16.57 -0.87 14.33
N GLY A 410 -17.37 -1.93 14.13
CA GLY A 410 -18.84 -1.90 14.33
C GLY A 410 -19.65 -1.55 13.08
N ALA A 411 -18.99 -1.31 11.94
CA ALA A 411 -19.64 -1.09 10.66
C ALA A 411 -20.50 -2.31 10.25
N ALA A 412 -21.61 -2.07 9.54
CA ALA A 412 -22.50 -3.12 9.04
C ALA A 412 -21.85 -4.00 7.94
N GLY A 413 -20.78 -3.50 7.31
CA GLY A 413 -20.00 -4.20 6.30
C GLY A 413 -18.86 -3.33 5.77
N TYR A 414 -18.05 -3.88 4.88
CA TYR A 414 -16.89 -3.22 4.28
C TYR A 414 -16.85 -3.44 2.78
N LEU A 415 -16.28 -2.48 2.06
CA LEU A 415 -16.12 -2.49 0.61
C LEU A 415 -14.67 -2.20 0.23
N LEU A 416 -14.19 -2.87 -0.81
CA LEU A 416 -12.91 -2.61 -1.45
C LEU A 416 -13.14 -2.37 -2.94
N LYS A 417 -12.64 -1.25 -3.47
CA LYS A 417 -12.64 -0.93 -4.90
C LYS A 417 -11.21 -0.86 -5.42
N ALA A 418 -10.98 -1.34 -6.64
CA ALA A 418 -9.72 -1.18 -7.38
C ALA A 418 -10.01 -0.65 -8.79
N SER A 419 -9.24 0.34 -9.23
CA SER A 419 -9.37 0.98 -10.55
C SER A 419 -8.00 1.15 -11.21
N THR A 420 -7.91 1.08 -12.53
CA THR A 420 -6.69 1.41 -13.27
C THR A 420 -6.42 2.92 -13.40
N ALA A 421 -7.38 3.76 -12.98
CA ALA A 421 -7.27 5.22 -12.94
C ALA A 421 -7.42 5.77 -11.52
N SER A 422 -6.70 6.85 -11.22
CA SER A 422 -6.62 7.49 -9.88
C SER A 422 -7.93 8.11 -9.39
N ASP A 423 -8.80 8.50 -10.31
CA ASP A 423 -10.13 9.06 -10.05
C ASP A 423 -11.24 7.99 -9.97
N LEU A 424 -10.87 6.71 -10.03
CA LEU A 424 -11.78 5.56 -10.10
C LEU A 424 -12.69 5.51 -11.35
N SER A 425 -12.36 6.23 -12.44
CA SER A 425 -13.11 6.20 -13.71
C SER A 425 -12.73 5.05 -14.64
N GLY A 426 -11.62 4.35 -14.34
CA GLY A 426 -11.10 3.23 -15.13
C GLY A 426 -11.83 1.90 -14.89
N THR A 427 -11.21 0.78 -15.28
CA THR A 427 -11.77 -0.56 -15.04
C THR A 427 -11.93 -0.81 -13.55
N LEU A 428 -13.19 -0.88 -13.09
CA LEU A 428 -13.52 -0.95 -11.67
C LEU A 428 -13.83 -2.39 -11.23
N LEU A 429 -13.06 -2.89 -10.26
CA LEU A 429 -13.31 -4.16 -9.59
C LEU A 429 -13.71 -3.89 -8.14
N THR A 430 -14.68 -4.65 -7.62
CA THR A 430 -15.26 -4.42 -6.29
C THR A 430 -15.43 -5.71 -5.50
N ALA A 431 -15.13 -5.67 -4.20
CA ALA A 431 -15.38 -6.74 -3.24
C ALA A 431 -16.04 -6.20 -1.98
N THR A 432 -16.81 -7.06 -1.31
CA THR A 432 -17.57 -6.73 -0.10
C THR A 432 -17.29 -7.74 1.01
N ALA A 433 -17.29 -7.31 2.26
CA ALA A 433 -17.25 -8.20 3.42
C ALA A 433 -18.29 -7.81 4.48
N ALA A 434 -18.72 -8.80 5.27
CA ALA A 434 -19.66 -8.60 6.37
C ALA A 434 -19.01 -7.90 7.58
N ALA A 435 -19.84 -7.33 8.47
CA ALA A 435 -19.42 -6.62 9.69
C ALA A 435 -18.35 -7.33 10.54
N ALA A 436 -18.43 -8.68 10.63
CA ALA A 436 -17.54 -9.50 11.45
C ALA A 436 -16.22 -9.90 10.76
N ALA A 437 -16.06 -9.62 9.47
CA ALA A 437 -14.85 -10.00 8.73
C ALA A 437 -13.69 -9.07 9.10
N ALA A 438 -12.50 -9.64 9.28
CA ALA A 438 -11.26 -8.89 9.54
C ALA A 438 -10.54 -8.43 8.25
N SER A 439 -11.01 -8.86 7.08
CA SER A 439 -10.44 -8.50 5.79
C SER A 439 -11.46 -8.61 4.64
N VAL A 440 -11.17 -7.91 3.55
CA VAL A 440 -11.85 -8.02 2.24
C VAL A 440 -10.82 -8.44 1.21
N THR A 441 -11.09 -9.52 0.47
CA THR A 441 -10.25 -9.99 -0.64
C THR A 441 -10.89 -9.65 -1.98
N LEU A 442 -10.14 -8.98 -2.85
CA LEU A 442 -10.52 -8.65 -4.22
C LEU A 442 -9.74 -9.52 -5.21
N PRO A 443 -10.36 -10.54 -5.84
CA PRO A 443 -9.71 -11.39 -6.85
C PRO A 443 -9.84 -10.81 -8.27
N GLY A 444 -9.15 -11.43 -9.23
CA GLY A 444 -9.34 -11.19 -10.67
C GLY A 444 -8.54 -10.02 -11.25
N LEU A 445 -7.45 -9.61 -10.58
CA LEU A 445 -6.58 -8.54 -11.03
C LEU A 445 -5.57 -9.05 -12.06
N VAL A 446 -5.25 -8.19 -13.04
CA VAL A 446 -4.19 -8.45 -14.02
C VAL A 446 -2.82 -8.24 -13.36
N PRO A 447 -1.92 -9.25 -13.34
CA PRO A 447 -0.57 -9.12 -12.79
C PRO A 447 0.25 -8.00 -13.46
N GLY A 448 1.13 -7.34 -12.70
CA GLY A 448 2.00 -6.27 -13.19
C GLY A 448 1.28 -4.96 -13.54
N THR A 449 0.02 -4.80 -13.14
CA THR A 449 -0.79 -3.59 -13.35
C THR A 449 -0.92 -2.79 -12.05
N THR A 450 -0.82 -1.46 -12.14
CA THR A 450 -1.10 -0.54 -11.03
C THR A 450 -2.60 -0.29 -10.90
N TYR A 451 -3.13 -0.52 -9.71
CA TYR A 451 -4.51 -0.23 -9.34
C TYR A 451 -4.57 0.80 -8.22
N TYR A 452 -5.44 1.79 -8.36
CA TYR A 452 -5.82 2.71 -7.30
C TYR A 452 -6.94 2.09 -6.47
N LEU A 453 -6.67 1.92 -5.18
CA LEU A 453 -7.55 1.26 -4.24
C LEU A 453 -8.29 2.27 -3.38
N ARG A 454 -9.55 1.97 -3.09
CA ARG A 454 -10.33 2.70 -2.09
C ARG A 454 -11.06 1.73 -1.19
N PHE A 455 -10.87 1.88 0.12
CA PHE A 455 -11.53 1.07 1.14
C PHE A 455 -12.71 1.85 1.73
N GLY A 456 -13.81 1.17 2.03
CA GLY A 456 -14.99 1.82 2.59
C GLY A 456 -15.68 0.99 3.68
N ALA A 457 -16.23 1.67 4.68
CA ALA A 457 -17.03 1.09 5.75
C ALA A 457 -18.49 1.50 5.62
N LEU A 458 -19.42 0.55 5.78
CA LEU A 458 -20.85 0.75 5.63
C LEU A 458 -21.51 1.05 6.98
N TRP A 459 -22.13 2.22 7.09
CA TRP A 459 -22.80 2.73 8.27
C TRP A 459 -24.23 3.14 7.94
N ARG A 460 -25.24 2.44 8.48
CA ARG A 460 -26.68 2.70 8.25
C ARG A 460 -27.06 2.95 6.77
N GLY A 461 -26.47 2.20 5.84
CA GLY A 461 -26.74 2.29 4.40
C GLY A 461 -25.89 3.32 3.64
N THR A 462 -25.03 4.08 4.32
CA THR A 462 -24.08 5.03 3.72
C THR A 462 -22.65 4.48 3.81
N THR A 463 -21.86 4.58 2.76
CA THR A 463 -20.45 4.13 2.76
C THR A 463 -19.50 5.31 2.94
N VAL A 464 -18.70 5.24 4.01
CA VAL A 464 -17.58 6.17 4.26
C VAL A 464 -16.32 5.58 3.63
N TRP A 465 -15.58 6.36 2.84
CA TRP A 465 -14.46 5.86 2.05
C TRP A 465 -13.13 6.54 2.41
N THR A 466 -12.05 5.77 2.43
CA THR A 466 -10.68 6.30 2.53
C THR A 466 -10.27 7.09 1.28
N THR A 467 -9.17 7.82 1.32
CA THR A 467 -8.57 8.38 0.10
C THR A 467 -8.09 7.26 -0.82
N PRO A 468 -8.18 7.42 -2.15
CA PRO A 468 -7.58 6.47 -3.08
C PRO A 468 -6.07 6.39 -2.91
N SER A 469 -5.52 5.18 -2.82
CA SER A 469 -4.07 4.96 -2.76
C SER A 469 -3.65 4.00 -3.86
N PRO A 470 -2.57 4.30 -4.62
CA PRO A 470 -2.06 3.37 -5.62
C PRO A 470 -1.47 2.12 -4.95
N SER A 471 -1.70 0.98 -5.58
CA SER A 471 -1.09 -0.30 -5.24
C SER A 471 -0.83 -1.08 -6.53
N SER A 472 0.39 -1.59 -6.70
CA SER A 472 0.68 -2.45 -7.84
C SER A 472 0.37 -3.89 -7.48
N THR A 473 -0.36 -4.60 -8.34
CA THR A 473 -0.29 -6.08 -8.34
C THR A 473 1.18 -6.48 -8.38
N ALA A 474 1.56 -7.48 -7.57
CA ALA A 474 2.94 -7.72 -7.18
C ALA A 474 3.93 -7.59 -8.37
N PRO A 475 5.08 -6.88 -8.21
CA PRO A 475 6.11 -6.90 -9.24
C PRO A 475 6.55 -8.36 -9.44
N TYR A 476 6.62 -8.79 -10.69
CA TYR A 476 7.18 -10.08 -11.05
C TYR A 476 8.54 -10.23 -10.34
N LEU A 477 8.68 -11.25 -9.49
CA LEU A 477 10.00 -11.76 -9.11
C LEU A 477 10.82 -11.89 -10.41
N ALA A 478 12.03 -11.32 -10.41
CA ALA A 478 12.86 -11.20 -11.60
C ALA A 478 12.78 -12.47 -12.47
N ALA A 479 12.48 -12.28 -13.75
CA ALA A 479 12.37 -13.39 -14.68
C ALA A 479 13.68 -14.19 -14.66
N PRO A 480 13.63 -15.54 -14.54
CA PRO A 480 14.83 -16.35 -14.64
C PRO A 480 15.60 -16.03 -15.93
N LEU A 481 16.93 -16.13 -15.89
CA LEU A 481 17.78 -15.81 -17.04
C LEU A 481 17.31 -16.53 -18.31
N GLY A 482 17.07 -15.74 -19.37
CA GLY A 482 16.57 -16.21 -20.66
C GLY A 482 15.05 -16.25 -20.81
N CYS A 483 14.28 -15.87 -19.78
CA CYS A 483 12.83 -15.75 -19.87
C CYS A 483 12.43 -14.29 -20.16
N VAL A 484 11.87 -14.03 -21.35
CA VAL A 484 11.36 -12.69 -21.72
C VAL A 484 9.92 -12.52 -21.24
N SER A 485 9.10 -13.56 -21.35
CA SER A 485 7.74 -13.62 -20.80
C SER A 485 7.67 -14.69 -19.71
N THR A 486 7.01 -14.40 -18.58
CA THR A 486 6.89 -15.33 -17.45
C THR A 486 5.44 -15.52 -16.99
N PHE A 487 5.08 -16.76 -16.70
CA PHE A 487 3.80 -17.18 -16.14
C PHE A 487 4.09 -17.97 -14.86
N ASN A 488 3.88 -17.35 -13.71
CA ASN A 488 4.25 -17.94 -12.42
C ASN A 488 3.16 -18.90 -11.93
N VAL A 489 3.57 -20.02 -11.34
CA VAL A 489 2.69 -21.03 -10.74
C VAL A 489 2.99 -21.11 -9.24
N GLY A 490 1.96 -21.15 -8.40
CA GLY A 490 2.05 -21.21 -6.94
C GLY A 490 0.78 -20.69 -6.25
N PRO A 491 0.73 -20.65 -4.91
CA PRO A 491 -0.49 -20.37 -4.16
C PRO A 491 -1.04 -18.95 -4.41
N GLU A 492 -0.14 -18.02 -4.76
CA GLU A 492 -0.47 -16.61 -5.02
C GLU A 492 -0.58 -16.28 -6.52
N TYR A 493 -0.35 -17.26 -7.41
CA TYR A 493 -0.32 -17.09 -8.87
C TYR A 493 -1.33 -18.03 -9.56
N TYR A 494 -1.01 -18.58 -10.74
CA TYR A 494 -1.76 -19.70 -11.28
C TYR A 494 -1.63 -20.90 -10.34
N THR A 495 -2.76 -21.46 -9.91
CA THR A 495 -2.78 -22.56 -8.94
C THR A 495 -2.31 -23.90 -9.52
N THR A 496 -2.26 -24.02 -10.85
CA THR A 496 -1.78 -25.22 -11.57
C THR A 496 -0.90 -24.84 -12.75
N ILE A 497 -0.03 -25.76 -13.17
CA ILE A 497 0.83 -25.61 -14.35
C ILE A 497 -0.02 -25.56 -15.62
N GLY A 498 -1.08 -26.36 -15.69
CA GLY A 498 -2.03 -26.37 -16.80
C GLY A 498 -2.75 -25.02 -16.97
N ALA A 499 -3.13 -24.37 -15.87
CA ALA A 499 -3.76 -23.04 -15.93
C ALA A 499 -2.79 -21.97 -16.47
N ALA A 500 -1.53 -22.00 -16.04
CA ALA A 500 -0.50 -21.11 -16.59
C ALA A 500 -0.25 -21.38 -18.09
N LEU A 501 -0.18 -22.66 -18.50
CA LEU A 501 -0.02 -23.04 -19.91
C LEU A 501 -1.20 -22.61 -20.79
N ALA A 502 -2.42 -22.60 -20.25
CA ALA A 502 -3.60 -22.11 -20.94
C ALA A 502 -3.51 -20.60 -21.22
N ALA A 503 -2.90 -19.83 -20.32
CA ALA A 503 -2.69 -18.40 -20.46
C ALA A 503 -1.53 -18.03 -21.41
N VAL A 504 -0.58 -18.95 -21.66
CA VAL A 504 0.48 -18.74 -22.66
C VAL A 504 -0.14 -18.55 -24.06
N PRO A 505 0.26 -17.52 -24.83
CA PRO A 505 -0.25 -17.31 -26.19
C PRO A 505 -0.11 -18.54 -27.09
N ALA A 506 -1.09 -18.76 -27.98
CA ALA A 506 -1.03 -19.86 -28.95
C ALA A 506 0.15 -19.74 -29.91
N SER A 507 0.58 -18.51 -30.21
CA SER A 507 1.75 -18.20 -31.03
C SER A 507 2.72 -17.35 -30.22
N LEU A 508 3.94 -17.84 -30.04
CA LEU A 508 4.98 -17.19 -29.23
C LEU A 508 5.70 -16.12 -30.04
N SER A 509 5.98 -14.98 -29.39
CA SER A 509 6.73 -13.85 -29.95
C SER A 509 8.07 -13.59 -29.24
N ALA A 510 8.36 -14.33 -28.17
CA ALA A 510 9.59 -14.27 -27.40
C ALA A 510 9.77 -15.55 -26.56
N GLU A 511 10.96 -15.75 -25.99
CA GLU A 511 11.26 -16.79 -25.00
C GLU A 511 10.28 -16.70 -23.82
N THR A 512 9.50 -17.76 -23.62
CA THR A 512 8.39 -17.76 -22.66
C THR A 512 8.54 -18.88 -21.66
N CYS A 513 8.36 -18.55 -20.39
CA CYS A 513 8.56 -19.47 -19.28
C CYS A 513 7.31 -19.61 -18.43
N VAL A 514 6.91 -20.84 -18.14
CA VAL A 514 6.03 -21.20 -17.03
C VAL A 514 6.93 -21.54 -15.85
N VAL A 515 6.93 -20.70 -14.81
CA VAL A 515 7.87 -20.80 -13.68
C VAL A 515 7.11 -21.23 -12.43
N VAL A 516 7.41 -22.42 -11.92
CA VAL A 516 6.84 -22.92 -10.66
C VAL A 516 7.63 -22.32 -9.49
N ARG A 517 6.95 -21.54 -8.65
CA ARG A 517 7.54 -20.70 -7.59
C ARG A 517 7.47 -21.32 -6.20
N ASP A 518 6.98 -22.55 -6.09
CA ASP A 518 6.92 -23.31 -4.84
C ASP A 518 7.44 -24.74 -5.03
N THR A 519 7.55 -25.47 -3.91
CA THR A 519 7.95 -26.89 -3.88
C THR A 519 6.74 -27.83 -3.83
N GLY A 520 5.57 -27.35 -4.28
CA GLY A 520 4.30 -28.02 -4.15
C GLY A 520 4.19 -29.33 -4.93
N THR A 521 3.13 -30.10 -4.63
CA THR A 521 2.72 -31.26 -5.42
C THR A 521 1.50 -30.89 -6.26
N TYR A 522 1.64 -31.00 -7.58
CA TYR A 522 0.65 -30.64 -8.58
C TYR A 522 -0.08 -31.89 -9.05
N ALA A 523 -1.32 -32.04 -8.57
CA ALA A 523 -2.19 -33.18 -8.86
C ALA A 523 -2.88 -33.05 -10.22
N GLU A 524 -2.10 -32.97 -11.30
CA GLU A 524 -2.58 -32.73 -12.66
C GLU A 524 -1.79 -33.50 -13.72
N GLU A 525 -2.42 -33.75 -14.86
CA GLU A 525 -1.74 -34.14 -16.09
C GLU A 525 -1.35 -32.86 -16.86
N VAL A 526 -0.05 -32.61 -17.03
CA VAL A 526 0.45 -31.41 -17.70
C VAL A 526 0.48 -31.64 -19.21
N VAL A 527 -0.37 -30.94 -19.96
CA VAL A 527 -0.45 -31.08 -21.43
C VAL A 527 0.01 -29.81 -22.13
N VAL A 528 1.10 -29.90 -22.87
CA VAL A 528 1.64 -28.83 -23.73
C VAL A 528 1.19 -29.06 -25.16
N ALA A 529 0.06 -28.46 -25.54
CA ALA A 529 -0.54 -28.61 -26.87
C ALA A 529 -1.02 -27.27 -27.45
N GLY A 530 -1.17 -27.21 -28.77
CA GLY A 530 -1.71 -26.03 -29.47
C GLY A 530 -0.81 -24.78 -29.41
N LYS A 531 0.52 -24.97 -29.26
CA LYS A 531 1.49 -23.88 -29.20
C LYS A 531 2.39 -23.88 -30.44
N THR A 532 2.50 -22.73 -31.09
CA THR A 532 3.42 -22.47 -32.19
C THR A 532 4.56 -21.59 -31.69
N THR A 533 5.79 -22.09 -31.74
CA THR A 533 6.93 -21.46 -31.08
C THR A 533 7.67 -20.41 -31.92
N ASN A 534 7.50 -20.40 -33.25
CA ASN A 534 8.13 -19.43 -34.17
C ASN A 534 9.65 -19.24 -33.98
N GLY A 535 10.36 -20.30 -33.57
CA GLY A 535 11.80 -20.26 -33.31
C GLY A 535 12.19 -19.89 -31.87
N PHE A 536 11.23 -19.51 -31.02
CA PHE A 536 11.44 -19.32 -29.58
C PHE A 536 11.27 -20.63 -28.80
N ARG A 537 11.60 -20.62 -27.50
CA ARG A 537 11.39 -21.75 -26.60
C ARG A 537 10.25 -21.48 -25.62
N LEU A 538 9.46 -22.53 -25.35
CA LEU A 538 8.56 -22.58 -24.20
C LEU A 538 9.20 -23.43 -23.11
N ARG A 539 9.57 -22.81 -21.99
CA ARG A 539 10.23 -23.48 -20.86
C ARG A 539 9.24 -23.68 -19.74
N ILE A 540 9.11 -24.90 -19.23
CA ILE A 540 8.39 -25.20 -17.99
C ILE A 540 9.46 -25.55 -16.98
N MET A 541 9.62 -24.68 -15.99
CA MET A 541 10.75 -24.76 -15.07
C MET A 541 10.35 -24.52 -13.63
N ALA A 542 11.02 -25.19 -12.71
CA ALA A 542 11.06 -24.73 -11.34
C ALA A 542 11.91 -23.46 -11.23
N ASP A 543 11.56 -22.59 -10.29
CA ASP A 543 12.42 -21.49 -9.92
C ASP A 543 13.77 -22.04 -9.39
N PRO A 544 14.91 -21.65 -9.98
CA PRO A 544 16.24 -22.13 -9.55
C PRO A 544 16.58 -21.80 -8.10
N ALA A 545 15.88 -20.85 -7.48
CA ALA A 545 16.05 -20.50 -6.07
C ALA A 545 15.38 -21.49 -5.10
N LEU A 546 14.57 -22.44 -5.59
CA LEU A 546 13.86 -23.37 -4.73
C LEU A 546 14.80 -24.39 -4.07
N PRO A 547 14.57 -24.74 -2.79
CA PRO A 547 15.38 -25.72 -2.08
C PRO A 547 15.17 -27.16 -2.58
N SER A 548 14.08 -27.42 -3.29
CA SER A 548 13.75 -28.71 -3.90
C SER A 548 12.85 -28.54 -5.12
N TRP A 549 12.81 -29.56 -5.98
CA TRP A 549 11.98 -29.53 -7.18
C TRP A 549 10.50 -29.78 -6.87
N PRO A 550 9.58 -29.01 -7.48
CA PRO A 550 8.14 -29.28 -7.40
C PRO A 550 7.82 -30.63 -8.02
N THR A 551 6.76 -31.26 -7.51
CA THR A 551 6.36 -32.62 -7.91
C THR A 551 5.10 -32.60 -8.76
N ILE A 552 5.13 -33.20 -9.94
CA ILE A 552 3.95 -33.47 -10.78
C ILE A 552 3.48 -34.90 -10.48
N ALA A 553 2.26 -35.02 -9.97
CA ALA A 553 1.65 -36.28 -9.52
C ALA A 553 0.23 -36.41 -10.14
N PRO A 554 0.11 -36.88 -11.39
CA PRO A 554 -1.15 -36.87 -12.11
C PRO A 554 -2.24 -37.73 -11.42
N PRO A 555 -3.53 -37.36 -11.56
CA PRO A 555 -4.64 -38.13 -11.02
C PRO A 555 -4.82 -39.48 -11.73
N ALA A 556 -5.62 -40.37 -11.14
CA ALA A 556 -5.97 -41.66 -11.75
C ALA A 556 -6.60 -41.48 -13.14
N ASN A 557 -6.32 -42.42 -14.06
CA ASN A 557 -6.73 -42.40 -15.47
C ASN A 557 -6.02 -41.40 -16.39
N SER A 558 -4.99 -40.69 -15.91
CA SER A 558 -4.13 -39.87 -16.77
C SER A 558 -3.33 -40.72 -17.76
N THR A 559 -3.04 -40.20 -18.95
CA THR A 559 -2.27 -40.93 -19.97
C THR A 559 -0.77 -40.84 -19.71
N ALA A 560 -0.31 -39.64 -19.32
CA ALA A 560 1.05 -39.34 -18.90
C ALA A 560 1.04 -38.43 -17.66
N ALA A 561 2.19 -38.20 -17.03
CA ALA A 561 2.31 -37.07 -16.09
C ALA A 561 2.53 -35.76 -16.85
N VAL A 562 3.35 -35.81 -17.90
CA VAL A 562 3.58 -34.68 -18.80
C VAL A 562 3.45 -35.14 -20.25
N GLN A 563 2.64 -34.45 -21.04
CA GLN A 563 2.51 -34.64 -22.47
C GLN A 563 3.03 -33.42 -23.22
N VAL A 564 4.03 -33.62 -24.07
CA VAL A 564 4.59 -32.59 -24.93
C VAL A 564 4.16 -32.85 -26.37
N ARG A 565 3.27 -31.99 -26.88
CA ARG A 565 2.69 -32.06 -28.23
C ARG A 565 3.00 -30.78 -29.05
N ALA A 566 3.97 -29.99 -28.61
CA ALA A 566 4.47 -28.80 -29.29
C ALA A 566 6.01 -28.86 -29.40
N SER A 567 6.58 -28.34 -30.48
CA SER A 567 8.03 -28.31 -30.70
C SER A 567 8.71 -27.19 -29.92
N SER A 568 10.03 -27.30 -29.71
CA SER A 568 10.83 -26.29 -28.98
C SER A 568 10.37 -26.08 -27.53
N VAL A 569 10.08 -27.17 -26.83
CA VAL A 569 9.68 -27.16 -25.42
C VAL A 569 10.84 -27.60 -24.53
N SER A 570 11.01 -26.98 -23.37
CA SER A 570 11.96 -27.42 -22.35
C SER A 570 11.29 -27.70 -21.01
N LEU A 571 11.73 -28.77 -20.36
CA LEU A 571 11.31 -29.16 -19.01
C LEU A 571 12.53 -29.12 -18.10
N GLU A 572 12.47 -28.34 -17.01
CA GLU A 572 13.65 -28.03 -16.20
C GLU A 572 13.38 -28.06 -14.69
N GLY A 573 14.17 -28.81 -13.93
CA GLY A 573 14.09 -28.79 -12.47
C GLY A 573 12.77 -29.34 -11.91
N LEU A 574 12.19 -30.36 -12.55
CA LEU A 574 10.89 -30.92 -12.17
C LEU A 574 11.05 -32.34 -11.63
N ARG A 575 10.21 -32.71 -10.65
CA ARG A 575 10.05 -34.10 -10.22
C ARG A 575 8.74 -34.67 -10.77
N ILE A 576 8.82 -35.80 -11.45
CA ILE A 576 7.68 -36.54 -11.98
C ILE A 576 7.49 -37.78 -11.12
N ALA A 577 6.43 -37.81 -10.30
CA ALA A 577 6.17 -38.89 -9.36
C ALA A 577 4.69 -39.33 -9.38
N PRO A 578 4.26 -40.06 -10.42
CA PRO A 578 2.92 -40.61 -10.47
C PRO A 578 2.66 -41.62 -9.36
N ALA A 579 1.47 -41.52 -8.74
CA ALA A 579 1.02 -42.44 -7.70
C ALA A 579 0.06 -43.53 -8.22
N PHE A 580 -0.50 -43.34 -9.42
CA PHE A 580 -1.44 -44.27 -10.07
C PHE A 580 -0.83 -44.83 -11.36
N PRO A 581 -1.23 -46.03 -11.82
CA PRO A 581 -0.75 -46.57 -13.09
C PRO A 581 -1.10 -45.67 -14.28
N LEU A 582 -0.16 -45.50 -15.20
CA LEU A 582 -0.30 -44.69 -16.41
C LEU A 582 0.61 -45.21 -17.53
N ALA A 583 0.49 -44.70 -18.74
CA ALA A 583 1.32 -45.18 -19.84
C ALA A 583 2.74 -44.59 -19.80
N TRP A 584 2.87 -43.31 -19.47
CA TRP A 584 4.13 -42.58 -19.59
C TRP A 584 4.43 -41.72 -18.38
N GLY A 585 5.69 -41.61 -17.97
CA GLY A 585 6.10 -40.50 -17.12
C GLY A 585 6.01 -39.19 -17.91
N ILE A 586 6.84 -39.09 -18.95
CA ILE A 586 6.82 -37.98 -19.92
C ILE A 586 6.60 -38.56 -21.32
N GLN A 587 5.56 -38.10 -22.01
CA GLN A 587 5.26 -38.48 -23.39
C GLN A 587 5.58 -37.29 -24.31
N VAL A 588 6.61 -37.43 -25.14
CA VAL A 588 6.96 -36.44 -26.16
C VAL A 588 6.55 -36.95 -27.53
N SER A 589 5.64 -36.23 -28.18
CA SER A 589 5.13 -36.54 -29.51
C SER A 589 5.59 -35.56 -30.60
N SER A 590 6.25 -34.46 -30.21
CA SER A 590 6.77 -33.42 -31.09
C SER A 590 8.31 -33.46 -31.17
N PRO A 591 8.92 -32.88 -32.24
CA PRO A 591 10.36 -32.76 -32.34
C PRO A 591 10.92 -31.61 -31.49
N SER A 592 12.23 -31.64 -31.22
CA SER A 592 13.00 -30.56 -30.59
C SER A 592 12.58 -30.27 -29.15
N VAL A 593 12.72 -31.26 -28.27
CA VAL A 593 12.41 -31.14 -26.83
C VAL A 593 13.67 -31.29 -25.99
N PHE A 594 13.82 -30.44 -24.98
CA PHE A 594 14.98 -30.45 -24.08
C PHE A 594 14.53 -30.73 -22.64
N ILE A 595 14.92 -31.86 -22.08
CA ILE A 595 14.58 -32.27 -20.72
C ILE A 595 15.88 -32.20 -19.91
N THR A 596 15.98 -31.27 -18.96
CA THR A 596 17.19 -31.10 -18.16
C THR A 596 16.90 -31.05 -16.68
N SER A 597 17.74 -31.69 -15.86
CA SER A 597 17.56 -31.67 -14.41
C SER A 597 16.15 -32.11 -14.00
N VAL A 598 15.62 -33.14 -14.66
CA VAL A 598 14.31 -33.71 -14.35
C VAL A 598 14.51 -35.06 -13.64
N LEU A 599 13.77 -35.25 -12.55
CA LEU A 599 13.72 -36.51 -11.81
C LEU A 599 12.40 -37.23 -12.10
N VAL A 600 12.43 -38.27 -12.93
CA VAL A 600 11.30 -39.19 -13.08
C VAL A 600 11.48 -40.33 -12.09
N GLN A 601 10.65 -40.37 -11.05
CA GLN A 601 10.71 -41.40 -10.01
C GLN A 601 9.31 -41.82 -9.60
N THR A 602 8.93 -43.04 -9.95
CA THR A 602 7.56 -43.55 -9.77
C THR A 602 7.54 -44.81 -8.92
N THR A 603 6.55 -44.93 -8.04
CA THR A 603 6.17 -46.22 -7.41
C THR A 603 5.04 -46.91 -8.16
N ALA A 604 4.33 -46.17 -9.02
CA ALA A 604 3.28 -46.70 -9.88
C ALA A 604 3.85 -47.40 -11.13
N THR A 605 3.09 -48.37 -11.64
CA THR A 605 3.42 -49.10 -12.87
C THR A 605 3.24 -48.19 -14.09
N LEU A 606 4.28 -48.11 -14.94
CA LEU A 606 4.21 -47.47 -16.25
C LEU A 606 4.07 -48.54 -17.34
N THR A 607 3.12 -48.43 -18.26
CA THR A 607 2.94 -49.46 -19.30
C THR A 607 3.80 -49.25 -20.55
N SER A 608 4.31 -48.03 -20.79
CA SER A 608 5.12 -47.71 -21.98
C SER A 608 6.57 -47.34 -21.64
N ALA A 609 6.81 -46.16 -21.07
CA ALA A 609 8.17 -45.73 -20.68
C ALA A 609 8.17 -44.62 -19.61
N GLY A 610 9.30 -44.47 -18.90
CA GLY A 610 9.58 -43.30 -18.07
C GLY A 610 9.59 -42.02 -18.90
N ILE A 611 10.39 -41.98 -19.97
CA ILE A 611 10.40 -40.90 -20.95
C ILE A 611 10.27 -41.48 -22.36
N GLY A 612 9.23 -41.08 -23.07
CA GLY A 612 9.04 -41.37 -24.49
C GLY A 612 9.46 -40.18 -25.34
N LEU A 613 10.39 -40.39 -26.28
CA LEU A 613 10.83 -39.39 -27.24
C LEU A 613 10.35 -39.71 -28.67
N ASN A 614 10.12 -38.64 -29.43
CA ASN A 614 9.94 -38.71 -30.87
C ASN A 614 11.31 -38.44 -31.57
N ALA A 615 11.54 -37.21 -32.04
CA ALA A 615 12.75 -36.83 -32.76
C ALA A 615 13.41 -35.56 -32.16
N PHE A 616 14.71 -35.41 -32.34
CA PHE A 616 15.54 -34.28 -31.89
C PHE A 616 15.38 -33.96 -30.40
N GLY A 617 15.12 -34.97 -29.57
CA GLY A 617 14.97 -34.85 -28.13
C GLY A 617 16.30 -34.97 -27.40
N THR A 618 16.57 -34.10 -26.44
CA THR A 618 17.72 -34.22 -25.54
C THR A 618 17.26 -34.42 -24.10
N ILE A 619 17.81 -35.42 -23.42
CA ILE A 619 17.67 -35.65 -21.99
C ILE A 619 19.05 -35.40 -21.38
N ASP A 620 19.21 -34.35 -20.59
CA ASP A 620 20.48 -33.93 -20.01
C ASP A 620 20.39 -33.85 -18.48
N ALA A 621 21.46 -34.20 -17.77
CA ALA A 621 21.55 -34.08 -16.31
C ALA A 621 20.30 -34.58 -15.55
N SER A 622 19.62 -35.61 -16.09
CA SER A 622 18.31 -36.05 -15.61
C SER A 622 18.40 -37.45 -15.04
N THR A 623 17.49 -37.79 -14.14
CA THR A 623 17.40 -39.12 -13.53
C THR A 623 16.05 -39.74 -13.85
N VAL A 624 16.07 -40.90 -14.48
CA VAL A 624 14.88 -41.71 -14.78
C VAL A 624 14.99 -43.01 -14.00
N SER A 625 14.17 -43.15 -12.97
CA SER A 625 14.08 -44.34 -12.11
C SER A 625 12.66 -44.91 -12.19
N VAL A 626 12.53 -46.04 -12.87
CA VAL A 626 11.24 -46.69 -13.15
C VAL A 626 11.28 -48.18 -12.79
N SER A 627 10.11 -48.82 -12.82
CA SER A 627 9.97 -50.27 -12.61
C SER A 627 8.95 -50.85 -13.59
N ASN A 628 9.21 -52.08 -14.02
CA ASN A 628 8.38 -52.90 -14.90
C ASN A 628 8.07 -52.25 -16.27
N THR A 629 8.98 -51.42 -16.77
CA THR A 629 8.77 -50.67 -18.03
C THR A 629 10.08 -50.31 -18.72
N ARG A 630 10.02 -49.51 -19.78
CA ARG A 630 11.20 -48.92 -20.41
C ARG A 630 11.64 -47.67 -19.66
N GLY A 631 12.94 -47.45 -19.46
CA GLY A 631 13.45 -46.19 -18.90
C GLY A 631 13.21 -45.03 -19.88
N VAL A 632 13.99 -45.01 -20.95
CA VAL A 632 13.81 -44.10 -22.08
C VAL A 632 13.51 -44.89 -23.34
N TRP A 633 12.47 -44.49 -24.05
CA TRP A 633 12.06 -45.09 -25.32
C TRP A 633 11.99 -44.03 -26.42
N SER A 634 12.67 -44.27 -27.55
CA SER A 634 12.48 -43.48 -28.78
C SER A 634 11.73 -44.30 -29.83
N SER A 635 10.65 -43.73 -30.36
CA SER A 635 9.74 -44.41 -31.30
C SER A 635 9.87 -43.97 -32.76
N ALA A 636 10.69 -42.95 -33.07
CA ALA A 636 10.71 -42.31 -34.39
C ALA A 636 11.35 -43.20 -35.47
N PRO A 637 10.61 -43.69 -36.48
CA PRO A 637 11.10 -44.74 -37.39
C PRO A 637 11.99 -44.22 -38.54
N THR A 638 11.97 -42.91 -38.84
CA THR A 638 12.65 -42.33 -40.02
C THR A 638 13.79 -41.37 -39.68
N GLU A 639 13.68 -40.61 -38.59
CA GLU A 639 14.65 -39.59 -38.14
C GLU A 639 14.45 -39.38 -36.64
N SER A 640 15.49 -39.59 -35.81
CA SER A 640 15.35 -39.53 -34.35
C SER A 640 16.33 -38.58 -33.70
N ASP A 641 17.64 -38.66 -33.96
CA ASP A 641 18.65 -37.73 -33.42
C ASP A 641 18.49 -37.41 -31.92
N ASN A 642 18.04 -38.39 -31.11
CA ASN A 642 17.82 -38.16 -29.69
C ASN A 642 19.11 -38.42 -28.90
N VAL A 643 19.38 -37.59 -27.89
CA VAL A 643 20.59 -37.68 -27.08
C VAL A 643 20.22 -37.81 -25.61
N VAL A 644 20.73 -38.84 -24.95
CA VAL A 644 20.76 -38.97 -23.48
C VAL A 644 22.16 -38.61 -23.01
N LEU A 645 22.31 -37.47 -22.35
CA LEU A 645 23.58 -36.87 -21.97
C LEU A 645 23.65 -36.75 -20.44
N ARG A 646 24.79 -37.11 -19.83
CA ARG A 646 25.06 -36.90 -18.39
C ARG A 646 23.91 -37.33 -17.47
N SER A 647 23.18 -38.37 -17.85
CA SER A 647 21.92 -38.75 -17.22
C SER A 647 22.01 -40.13 -16.60
N SER A 648 21.16 -40.40 -15.61
CA SER A 648 21.02 -41.72 -14.99
C SER A 648 19.70 -42.34 -15.41
N VAL A 649 19.73 -43.52 -16.03
CA VAL A 649 18.55 -44.28 -16.42
C VAL A 649 18.59 -45.64 -15.76
N THR A 650 17.72 -45.82 -14.77
CA THR A 650 17.65 -47.00 -13.92
C THR A 650 16.26 -47.63 -14.04
N ASN A 651 16.22 -48.91 -14.38
CA ASN A 651 15.03 -49.74 -14.25
C ASN A 651 15.26 -50.75 -13.11
N ALA A 652 14.50 -50.59 -12.01
CA ALA A 652 14.77 -51.29 -10.76
C ALA A 652 14.18 -52.71 -10.68
N SER A 653 13.21 -53.04 -11.53
CA SER A 653 12.64 -54.40 -11.63
C SER A 653 11.93 -54.59 -12.98
N GLY A 654 11.90 -55.81 -13.52
CA GLY A 654 11.16 -56.14 -14.75
C GLY A 654 11.95 -56.05 -16.06
N ALA A 655 11.62 -56.95 -17.01
CA ALA A 655 12.54 -57.45 -18.04
C ALA A 655 12.51 -56.73 -19.40
N LEU A 656 12.34 -55.41 -19.48
CA LEU A 656 12.35 -54.69 -20.76
C LEU A 656 13.73 -54.08 -21.07
N HIS A 657 13.82 -52.75 -20.99
CA HIS A 657 14.97 -51.99 -21.44
C HIS A 657 15.20 -50.75 -20.57
N ALA A 658 16.43 -50.44 -20.16
CA ALA A 658 16.70 -49.11 -19.59
C ALA A 658 16.71 -48.05 -20.68
N LEU A 659 17.46 -48.28 -21.76
CA LEU A 659 17.38 -47.49 -22.99
C LEU A 659 16.90 -48.35 -24.16
N TRP A 660 15.87 -47.90 -24.86
CA TRP A 660 15.44 -48.50 -26.13
C TRP A 660 15.27 -47.45 -27.22
N PHE A 661 16.23 -47.43 -28.15
CA PHE A 661 16.18 -46.59 -29.33
C PHE A 661 15.81 -47.41 -30.56
N VAL A 662 14.63 -47.15 -31.14
CA VAL A 662 14.16 -47.88 -32.34
C VAL A 662 14.67 -47.22 -33.63
N GLY A 663 14.76 -45.89 -33.66
CA GLY A 663 15.13 -45.13 -34.85
C GLY A 663 16.62 -44.81 -35.02
N PRO A 664 16.98 -44.08 -36.09
CA PRO A 664 18.36 -43.77 -36.43
C PRO A 664 18.96 -42.62 -35.61
N ARG A 665 20.29 -42.58 -35.50
CA ARG A 665 21.10 -41.43 -35.00
C ARG A 665 20.90 -41.05 -33.54
N ASN A 666 20.50 -42.00 -32.70
CA ASN A 666 20.40 -41.74 -31.27
C ASN A 666 21.77 -41.84 -30.58
N ALA A 667 21.93 -41.23 -29.42
CA ALA A 667 23.15 -41.31 -28.64
C ALA A 667 22.88 -41.37 -27.13
N ALA A 668 23.72 -42.12 -26.42
CA ALA A 668 23.86 -42.04 -24.98
C ALA A 668 25.31 -41.67 -24.66
N VAL A 669 25.51 -40.53 -24.01
CA VAL A 669 26.82 -39.91 -23.79
C VAL A 669 27.00 -39.60 -22.30
N SER A 670 28.15 -39.97 -21.74
CA SER A 670 28.53 -39.72 -20.34
C SER A 670 27.44 -40.10 -19.33
N SER A 671 26.67 -41.16 -19.60
CA SER A 671 25.46 -41.51 -18.86
C SER A 671 25.62 -42.82 -18.08
N PHE A 672 24.87 -42.96 -16.99
CA PHE A 672 24.78 -44.18 -16.20
C PHE A 672 23.49 -44.92 -16.54
N ILE A 673 23.60 -46.17 -16.95
CA ILE A 673 22.48 -46.98 -17.42
C ILE A 673 22.47 -48.27 -16.62
N HIS A 674 21.37 -48.52 -15.92
CA HIS A 674 21.18 -49.73 -15.14
C HIS A 674 19.83 -50.37 -15.46
N ASN A 675 19.84 -51.67 -15.71
CA ASN A 675 18.62 -52.45 -15.80
C ASN A 675 18.72 -53.69 -14.91
N ALA A 676 17.84 -53.81 -13.92
CA ALA A 676 17.85 -54.93 -12.98
C ALA A 676 17.65 -56.28 -13.68
N SER A 677 16.85 -56.35 -14.75
CA SER A 677 16.69 -57.55 -15.59
C SER A 677 16.33 -57.18 -17.04
N GLY A 678 16.68 -58.02 -18.02
CA GLY A 678 16.46 -57.72 -19.44
C GLY A 678 17.63 -56.98 -20.09
N THR A 679 17.39 -56.05 -21.00
CA THR A 679 18.48 -55.40 -21.78
C THR A 679 18.84 -54.03 -21.21
N ALA A 680 20.11 -53.70 -20.93
CA ALA A 680 20.44 -52.34 -20.48
C ALA A 680 20.22 -51.33 -21.61
N VAL A 681 20.77 -51.61 -22.79
CA VAL A 681 20.79 -50.71 -23.93
C VAL A 681 20.41 -51.46 -25.20
N SER A 682 19.33 -51.05 -25.85
CA SER A 682 18.97 -51.50 -27.19
C SER A 682 19.10 -50.34 -28.16
N LEU A 683 19.96 -50.51 -29.17
CA LEU A 683 20.32 -49.47 -30.12
C LEU A 683 19.80 -49.83 -31.52
N GLY A 684 19.32 -48.82 -32.24
CA GLY A 684 19.00 -48.90 -33.66
C GLY A 684 20.20 -48.52 -34.55
N THR A 685 19.93 -48.21 -35.81
CA THR A 685 20.99 -47.79 -36.77
C THR A 685 21.61 -46.42 -36.41
N LEU A 686 22.85 -46.19 -36.82
CA LEU A 686 23.63 -44.95 -36.60
C LEU A 686 23.71 -44.49 -35.14
N THR A 687 23.61 -45.43 -34.20
CA THR A 687 23.45 -45.09 -32.77
C THR A 687 24.77 -45.20 -32.01
N ARG A 688 24.98 -44.30 -31.04
CA ARG A 688 26.26 -44.14 -30.31
C ARG A 688 26.09 -44.36 -28.81
N LEU A 689 26.99 -45.13 -28.20
CA LEU A 689 27.17 -45.19 -26.75
C LEU A 689 28.58 -44.69 -26.43
N GLU A 690 28.68 -43.59 -25.70
CA GLU A 690 29.95 -42.89 -25.50
C GLU A 690 30.16 -42.54 -24.04
N GLU A 691 31.36 -42.82 -23.53
CA GLU A 691 31.78 -42.44 -22.17
C GLU A 691 30.79 -42.85 -21.07
N SER A 692 30.00 -43.88 -21.35
CA SER A 692 28.84 -44.25 -20.55
C SER A 692 29.11 -45.53 -19.79
N THR A 693 28.44 -45.68 -18.65
CA THR A 693 28.47 -46.91 -17.86
C THR A 693 27.16 -47.64 -18.04
N ALA A 694 27.19 -48.89 -18.47
CA ALA A 694 25.99 -49.72 -18.58
C ALA A 694 26.13 -51.01 -17.77
N THR A 695 25.10 -51.28 -16.96
CA THR A 695 25.04 -52.48 -16.10
C THR A 695 23.68 -53.16 -16.20
N THR A 696 23.68 -54.49 -16.19
CA THR A 696 22.44 -55.27 -16.08
C THR A 696 22.70 -56.69 -15.59
N GLN A 697 21.66 -57.41 -15.19
CA GLN A 697 21.70 -58.86 -14.98
C GLN A 697 21.32 -59.67 -16.24
N GLY A 698 20.90 -59.02 -17.34
CA GLY A 698 20.49 -59.68 -18.59
C GLY A 698 21.46 -59.48 -19.76
N LEU A 699 21.07 -58.69 -20.77
CA LEU A 699 21.88 -58.37 -21.96
C LEU A 699 22.35 -56.91 -21.88
N ILE A 700 23.63 -56.61 -22.01
CA ILE A 700 24.04 -55.20 -21.87
C ILE A 700 23.70 -54.38 -23.11
N LEU A 701 24.17 -54.79 -24.28
CA LEU A 701 23.95 -54.06 -25.52
C LEU A 701 23.53 -54.98 -26.65
N VAL A 702 22.38 -54.67 -27.25
CA VAL A 702 21.81 -55.46 -28.34
C VAL A 702 21.40 -54.59 -29.52
N SER A 703 21.82 -55.00 -30.72
CA SER A 703 21.42 -54.40 -32.01
C SER A 703 21.28 -55.49 -33.09
N PHE A 704 20.13 -56.16 -33.16
CA PHE A 704 19.87 -57.31 -34.06
C PHE A 704 18.95 -57.02 -35.27
N ALA A 705 18.66 -55.75 -35.59
CA ALA A 705 17.80 -55.47 -36.74
C ALA A 705 18.58 -55.64 -38.06
N SER A 706 17.95 -56.27 -39.07
CA SER A 706 18.54 -56.58 -40.39
C SER A 706 18.96 -55.35 -41.21
N ASN A 707 18.61 -54.15 -40.74
CA ASN A 707 18.83 -52.85 -41.37
C ASN A 707 19.76 -51.92 -40.58
N VAL A 708 20.52 -52.44 -39.61
CA VAL A 708 21.48 -51.64 -38.83
C VAL A 708 22.70 -51.32 -39.69
N THR A 709 22.91 -50.04 -39.98
CA THR A 709 24.05 -49.58 -40.78
C THR A 709 25.30 -49.42 -39.92
N SER A 710 25.17 -48.76 -38.76
CA SER A 710 26.30 -48.55 -37.85
C SER A 710 25.90 -48.44 -36.40
N VAL A 711 26.73 -48.98 -35.51
CA VAL A 711 26.66 -48.74 -34.07
C VAL A 711 28.07 -48.55 -33.55
N SER A 712 28.27 -47.53 -32.71
CA SER A 712 29.57 -47.28 -32.07
C SER A 712 29.48 -47.27 -30.55
N VAL A 713 30.37 -48.01 -29.90
CA VAL A 713 30.57 -48.01 -28.45
C VAL A 713 31.98 -47.51 -28.18
N THR A 714 32.11 -46.34 -27.56
CA THR A 714 33.41 -45.69 -27.37
C THR A 714 33.60 -45.23 -25.92
N GLY A 715 34.77 -45.45 -25.33
CA GLY A 715 35.09 -44.90 -24.00
C GLY A 715 34.21 -45.43 -22.87
N SER A 716 33.47 -46.52 -23.06
CA SER A 716 32.38 -46.94 -22.18
C SER A 716 32.80 -48.07 -21.23
N TYR A 717 32.08 -48.21 -20.11
CA TYR A 717 32.29 -49.27 -19.12
C TYR A 717 31.04 -50.15 -19.05
N LEU A 718 31.16 -51.40 -19.50
CA LEU A 718 30.09 -52.38 -19.53
C LEU A 718 30.39 -53.46 -18.50
N TYR A 719 29.52 -53.59 -17.48
CA TYR A 719 29.76 -54.50 -16.37
C TYR A 719 28.52 -55.29 -15.98
N SER A 720 28.72 -56.56 -15.64
CA SER A 720 27.71 -57.41 -15.05
C SER A 720 28.34 -58.56 -14.29
N ASN A 721 27.67 -58.99 -13.23
CA ASN A 721 28.01 -60.20 -12.47
C ASN A 721 27.22 -61.44 -12.91
N THR A 722 26.23 -61.29 -13.79
CA THR A 722 25.23 -62.34 -14.12
C THR A 722 24.84 -62.36 -15.60
N ALA A 723 25.13 -61.31 -16.37
CA ALA A 723 24.74 -61.16 -17.76
C ALA A 723 25.31 -62.28 -18.65
N VAL A 724 24.49 -62.69 -19.62
CA VAL A 724 24.79 -63.79 -20.56
C VAL A 724 25.55 -63.30 -21.79
N PHE A 725 25.40 -62.02 -22.17
CA PHE A 725 26.13 -61.39 -23.27
C PHE A 725 26.36 -59.89 -23.05
N GLY A 726 27.53 -59.41 -23.47
CA GLY A 726 27.94 -58.01 -23.40
C GLY A 726 27.45 -57.15 -24.55
N ILE A 727 28.25 -57.11 -25.62
CA ILE A 727 27.94 -56.35 -26.83
C ILE A 727 27.54 -57.35 -27.90
N ALA A 728 26.32 -57.25 -28.41
CA ALA A 728 25.87 -58.04 -29.56
C ALA A 728 25.34 -57.12 -30.66
N MET A 729 26.02 -57.10 -31.80
CA MET A 729 25.70 -56.25 -32.93
C MET A 729 25.63 -57.05 -34.22
N SER A 730 24.65 -56.71 -35.04
CA SER A 730 24.56 -57.07 -36.44
C SER A 730 24.42 -55.82 -37.30
N GLY A 731 24.87 -55.86 -38.56
CA GLY A 731 24.80 -54.68 -39.44
C GLY A 731 25.97 -54.55 -40.39
N SER A 732 26.38 -53.34 -40.79
CA SER A 732 27.48 -53.15 -41.75
C SER A 732 28.75 -52.53 -41.15
N TYR A 733 28.66 -51.50 -40.32
CA TYR A 733 29.81 -50.71 -39.84
C TYR A 733 29.80 -50.58 -38.31
N HIS A 734 30.60 -51.37 -37.60
CA HIS A 734 30.61 -51.31 -36.13
C HIS A 734 31.95 -50.85 -35.58
N THR A 735 31.90 -50.07 -34.51
CA THR A 735 33.11 -49.61 -33.80
C THR A 735 32.95 -49.87 -32.32
N VAL A 736 33.91 -50.58 -31.73
CA VAL A 736 34.07 -50.73 -30.28
C VAL A 736 35.46 -50.22 -29.94
N ALA A 737 35.55 -49.07 -29.28
CA ALA A 737 36.82 -48.41 -29.03
C ALA A 737 36.97 -47.96 -27.58
N ARG A 738 38.18 -48.06 -27.00
CA ARG A 738 38.49 -47.56 -25.64
C ARG A 738 37.48 -48.03 -24.58
N THR A 739 36.95 -49.24 -24.73
CA THR A 739 35.80 -49.73 -23.95
C THR A 739 36.23 -50.90 -23.08
N THR A 740 35.72 -50.95 -21.86
CA THR A 740 35.94 -52.05 -20.92
C THR A 740 34.66 -52.88 -20.80
N VAL A 741 34.78 -54.20 -20.94
CA VAL A 741 33.68 -55.17 -20.90
C VAL A 741 34.01 -56.29 -19.91
N THR A 742 33.35 -56.32 -18.75
CA THR A 742 33.69 -57.29 -17.69
C THR A 742 32.45 -58.08 -17.25
N LEU A 743 32.26 -59.28 -17.81
CA LEU A 743 30.99 -60.04 -17.74
C LEU A 743 31.24 -61.55 -17.68
N PRO A 744 30.42 -62.35 -16.99
CA PRO A 744 30.58 -63.81 -16.99
C PRO A 744 30.19 -64.45 -18.34
N GLY A 745 29.10 -63.98 -18.96
CA GLY A 745 28.63 -64.42 -20.27
C GLY A 745 29.05 -63.44 -21.35
N GLY A 746 29.80 -63.96 -22.33
CA GLY A 746 30.13 -63.37 -23.62
C GLY A 746 30.60 -61.90 -23.67
N GLY A 747 31.76 -61.61 -24.27
CA GLY A 747 32.26 -60.24 -24.47
C GLY A 747 31.59 -59.46 -25.62
N VAL A 748 32.23 -59.47 -26.79
CA VAL A 748 31.85 -58.69 -27.97
C VAL A 748 31.52 -59.61 -29.15
N PHE A 749 30.29 -59.52 -29.68
CA PHE A 749 29.77 -60.36 -30.76
C PHE A 749 29.35 -59.48 -31.92
N LEU A 750 30.04 -59.63 -33.04
CA LEU A 750 29.82 -58.88 -34.28
C LEU A 750 29.45 -59.86 -35.39
N THR A 751 28.23 -59.76 -35.90
CA THR A 751 27.66 -60.72 -36.86
C THR A 751 27.20 -60.01 -38.13
N GLY A 752 27.42 -60.59 -39.32
CA GLY A 752 26.98 -60.00 -40.58
C GLY A 752 27.59 -58.64 -40.96
N VAL A 753 28.61 -58.19 -40.21
CA VAL A 753 29.30 -56.88 -40.36
C VAL A 753 29.99 -56.79 -41.71
N ALA A 754 30.15 -55.62 -42.33
CA ALA A 754 31.00 -55.44 -43.52
C ALA A 754 32.40 -54.94 -43.10
N HIS A 755 32.41 -53.98 -42.19
CA HIS A 755 33.60 -53.43 -41.54
C HIS A 755 33.41 -53.38 -40.03
N SER A 756 34.40 -53.87 -39.27
CA SER A 756 34.44 -53.67 -37.83
C SER A 756 35.78 -53.12 -37.35
N THR A 757 35.74 -52.26 -36.35
CA THR A 757 36.92 -51.73 -35.66
C THR A 757 36.79 -51.99 -34.17
N VAL A 758 37.71 -52.77 -33.62
CA VAL A 758 37.81 -53.10 -32.20
C VAL A 758 39.17 -52.59 -31.71
N SER A 759 39.20 -51.41 -31.09
CA SER A 759 40.47 -50.74 -30.76
C SER A 759 40.59 -50.33 -29.29
N ARG A 760 41.69 -50.69 -28.63
CA ARG A 760 41.92 -50.40 -27.20
C ARG A 760 40.78 -50.90 -26.31
N VAL A 761 40.24 -52.08 -26.61
CA VAL A 761 39.18 -52.72 -25.83
C VAL A 761 39.80 -53.64 -24.79
N PHE A 762 39.29 -53.61 -23.56
CA PHE A 762 39.58 -54.63 -22.56
C PHE A 762 38.30 -55.44 -22.31
N ALA A 763 38.34 -56.75 -22.55
CA ALA A 763 37.21 -57.63 -22.29
C ALA A 763 37.65 -58.83 -21.45
N SER A 764 37.02 -59.04 -20.29
CA SER A 764 37.25 -60.22 -19.45
C SER A 764 35.97 -60.92 -19.01
N GLY A 765 36.02 -62.25 -18.91
CA GLY A 765 34.85 -63.06 -18.58
C GLY A 765 35.09 -64.55 -18.51
N ASN A 766 34.03 -65.33 -18.34
CA ASN A 766 34.09 -66.79 -18.28
C ASN A 766 33.70 -67.45 -19.61
N SER A 767 33.48 -66.69 -20.68
CA SER A 767 33.02 -67.18 -21.99
C SER A 767 33.85 -66.63 -23.15
N GLN A 768 33.40 -66.84 -24.40
CA GLN A 768 33.96 -66.21 -25.60
C GLN A 768 33.93 -64.68 -25.48
N MET A 769 35.08 -64.02 -25.56
CA MET A 769 35.19 -62.57 -25.31
C MET A 769 35.19 -61.73 -26.58
N LEU A 770 35.47 -62.33 -27.74
CA LEU A 770 35.27 -61.71 -29.04
C LEU A 770 34.80 -62.78 -30.03
N GLN A 771 33.73 -62.49 -30.76
CA GLN A 771 33.28 -63.30 -31.89
C GLN A 771 32.98 -62.39 -33.07
N ILE A 772 33.59 -62.65 -34.22
CA ILE A 772 33.32 -61.99 -35.49
C ILE A 772 32.95 -63.07 -36.52
N THR A 773 31.72 -63.11 -37.00
CA THR A 773 31.23 -64.19 -37.89
C THR A 773 30.77 -63.71 -39.27
N ASN A 774 30.43 -64.68 -40.11
CA ASN A 774 30.28 -64.61 -41.57
C ASN A 774 29.51 -63.37 -42.07
N GLY A 775 30.06 -62.72 -43.10
CA GLY A 775 29.65 -61.41 -43.63
C GLY A 775 30.74 -60.34 -43.53
N ALA A 776 31.62 -60.43 -42.52
CA ALA A 776 32.73 -59.51 -42.26
C ALA A 776 33.81 -59.53 -43.35
N ALA A 777 33.89 -58.44 -44.11
CA ALA A 777 34.85 -58.27 -45.18
C ALA A 777 36.17 -57.66 -44.68
N TRP A 778 36.13 -56.79 -43.67
CA TRP A 778 37.31 -56.07 -43.15
C TRP A 778 37.21 -55.79 -41.65
N ASN A 779 38.08 -56.41 -40.85
CA ASN A 779 38.12 -56.18 -39.41
C ASN A 779 39.49 -55.66 -38.97
N LEU A 780 39.49 -54.61 -38.14
CA LEU A 780 40.68 -54.10 -37.47
C LEU A 780 40.57 -54.36 -35.97
N ILE A 781 41.55 -55.08 -35.41
CA ILE A 781 41.68 -55.31 -33.96
C ILE A 781 43.01 -54.73 -33.52
N GLU A 782 43.00 -53.64 -32.77
CA GLU A 782 44.21 -52.90 -32.40
C GLU A 782 44.28 -52.67 -30.89
N GLY A 783 45.44 -52.91 -30.28
CA GLY A 783 45.69 -52.50 -28.89
C GLY A 783 44.73 -53.13 -27.86
N SER A 784 44.07 -54.24 -28.18
CA SER A 784 42.95 -54.79 -27.40
C SER A 784 43.37 -56.02 -26.60
N THR A 785 42.75 -56.24 -25.44
CA THR A 785 43.03 -57.37 -24.54
C THR A 785 41.75 -58.15 -24.28
N PHE A 786 41.76 -59.45 -24.60
CA PHE A 786 40.67 -60.38 -24.36
C PHE A 786 41.11 -61.49 -23.41
N VAL A 787 40.37 -61.71 -22.32
CA VAL A 787 40.67 -62.69 -21.28
C VAL A 787 39.46 -63.59 -21.05
N ALA A 788 39.50 -64.82 -21.54
CA ALA A 788 38.49 -65.85 -21.36
C ALA A 788 38.92 -66.86 -20.28
N ASN A 789 38.22 -66.89 -19.14
CA ASN A 789 38.59 -67.70 -17.98
C ASN A 789 37.81 -69.02 -17.84
N GLY A 790 36.86 -69.32 -18.74
CA GLY A 790 36.06 -70.56 -18.71
C GLY A 790 36.45 -71.59 -19.77
N SER A 791 35.69 -72.68 -19.83
CA SER A 791 35.95 -73.84 -20.71
C SER A 791 35.24 -73.69 -22.07
N PHE A 792 35.92 -73.09 -23.05
CA PHE A 792 35.45 -72.90 -24.44
C PHE A 792 36.54 -73.30 -25.45
N SER A 793 36.16 -73.62 -26.69
CA SER A 793 37.12 -74.02 -27.74
C SER A 793 38.13 -72.92 -28.06
N ALA A 794 37.69 -71.66 -28.09
CA ALA A 794 38.53 -70.49 -28.25
C ALA A 794 37.97 -69.27 -27.51
N GLY A 795 38.86 -68.43 -26.94
CA GLY A 795 38.48 -67.18 -26.26
C GLY A 795 38.12 -66.04 -27.21
N VAL A 796 38.65 -66.09 -28.44
CA VAL A 796 38.32 -65.20 -29.56
C VAL A 796 38.11 -66.05 -30.81
N VAL A 797 37.02 -65.82 -31.55
CA VAL A 797 36.68 -66.54 -32.79
C VAL A 797 36.46 -65.54 -33.92
N ILE A 798 37.22 -65.65 -35.00
CA ILE A 798 37.10 -64.74 -36.16
C ILE A 798 36.93 -65.55 -37.44
N ASN A 799 35.69 -65.70 -37.89
CA ASN A 799 35.32 -66.40 -39.11
C ASN A 799 34.95 -65.37 -40.21
N SER A 800 35.98 -64.80 -40.85
CA SER A 800 35.85 -63.70 -41.81
C SER A 800 37.03 -63.57 -42.79
N SER A 801 36.86 -62.85 -43.90
CA SER A 801 37.78 -62.92 -45.05
C SER A 801 38.98 -61.96 -45.04
N ARG A 802 38.97 -60.85 -44.27
CA ARG A 802 40.14 -59.95 -44.09
C ARG A 802 40.21 -59.38 -42.67
N ASN A 803 41.30 -59.70 -41.96
CA ASN A 803 41.51 -59.30 -40.57
C ASN A 803 42.90 -58.71 -40.38
N VAL A 804 42.98 -57.54 -39.76
CA VAL A 804 44.23 -56.90 -39.35
C VAL A 804 44.25 -56.86 -37.82
N MET A 805 45.29 -57.46 -37.23
CA MET A 805 45.47 -57.44 -35.78
C MET A 805 46.82 -56.84 -35.43
N THR A 806 46.85 -55.84 -34.56
CA THR A 806 48.08 -55.18 -34.10
C THR A 806 48.04 -54.95 -32.60
N ALA A 807 49.19 -55.12 -31.94
CA ALA A 807 49.39 -54.82 -30.51
C ALA A 807 48.29 -55.38 -29.55
N SER A 808 47.71 -56.56 -29.85
CA SER A 808 46.58 -57.12 -29.11
C SER A 808 46.96 -58.41 -28.36
N VAL A 809 46.27 -58.69 -27.26
CA VAL A 809 46.53 -59.81 -26.34
C VAL A 809 45.28 -60.69 -26.24
N PHE A 810 45.45 -61.99 -26.49
CA PHE A 810 44.39 -62.99 -26.38
C PHE A 810 44.79 -64.06 -25.36
N ARG A 811 44.03 -64.19 -24.27
CA ARG A 811 44.28 -65.17 -23.20
C ARG A 811 43.06 -66.06 -23.00
N SER A 812 43.30 -67.36 -22.91
CA SER A 812 42.30 -68.37 -22.56
C SER A 812 42.89 -69.29 -21.49
N SER A 813 42.10 -69.64 -20.46
CA SER A 813 42.53 -70.54 -19.39
C SER A 813 42.47 -72.02 -19.79
N ASN A 814 41.49 -72.40 -20.61
CA ASN A 814 41.15 -73.81 -20.89
C ASN A 814 40.92 -74.12 -22.39
N GLY A 815 41.42 -73.28 -23.31
CA GLY A 815 41.26 -73.44 -24.77
C GLY A 815 42.22 -72.59 -25.60
N MET A 816 41.97 -72.44 -26.91
CA MET A 816 42.78 -71.56 -27.76
C MET A 816 42.54 -70.09 -27.38
N GLY A 817 43.59 -69.26 -27.44
CA GLY A 817 43.44 -67.82 -27.27
C GLY A 817 42.68 -67.17 -28.43
N LEU A 818 42.92 -67.64 -29.65
CA LEU A 818 42.39 -67.14 -30.91
C LEU A 818 42.14 -68.31 -31.87
N GLU A 819 40.95 -68.35 -32.49
CA GLU A 819 40.53 -69.24 -33.59
C GLU A 819 40.25 -68.45 -34.86
#